data_AF-A0ABD3RJ87-F1
#
_entry.id   AF-A0ABD3RJ87-F1
#
_cell.length_a   1.000
_cell.length_b   1.000
_cell.length_c   1.000
_cell.angle_alpha   90.00
_cell.angle_beta   90.00
_cell.angle_gamma   90.00
#
_symmetry.space_group_name_H-M   'P 1'
#
loop_
_entity.id
_entity.type
_entity.pdbx_description
1 polymer ?
#
loop_
_entity_poly.entity_id
_entity_poly.type
_entity_poly.pdbx_seq_one_letter_code
_entity_poly.pdbx_strand_id
1 'polypeptide(L)'
;MRSFLVNYFTFAILPFRGINALITTAMTTRGIGTGNSGPKRGTSGPLMAAAATSKSTTTSPTASTSSSSNSSTLMPPPLYLAEGLIAVHKPLTWTSNDVVSYVRGVLIRDAKDRGVTDDDDDDYYDGHVNGNRGGNGKRRKWTGRRKKQLMKVGHGGTLDPLASGVLVLGIGRGTTMLQSFLEGDKRYVATVQLGYETDTLDSEGRIIKTAPWEHVVGTDISTTFESRITSKFTGKIRQVPPLYSAIRVDGERLYTIARNADPTKTSGGDVNIPTREVMVYSLRAETSLGEDVIRSGMVDGPRYREEARRVVDDLTAAAAADDAVSGLGTAGDDTIDDVGEGGGGDKKRKRGRKKKWNDKDKNNGNYNGKMGRLFDEITVPSIRHEESALELPRFALSVNCGGGTYIRSLVRDIGYELGTVATMTGLVRTKQGPFVLGDALRKDDWTADMIYDAIRRCNQERRNYIDTDAVINIRGGGQDEEGEVEEEMLSAAPTPASFYPIGTPGKPWTEVERSLWKSGVKVQRSYKAEVLDELDRLDDDVWDVVRYGSLPHDQERYPLYGVRNRNWGDDKPCILITGGVHGYETSGVKGAILFLQAHGKKYAELVNILVIPCVSPWAYEHVQRWNADLKDVNRSFKEGSETDESSALLSYLDSLDVDMWTCHVDLHETTDTDATEFMPAKHAEAGLMYEAEAIPDGFYLACDSENSQLDFQDAIIASVRDVTHIAPPDVDGNIIGVHVVRDGIILLPAKELGLCCGGATSAKFTTTTEVYPDSPRATDEICNRAQVAAIVGALEYVLSSHNK
;
A
#
# COMPACT_ATOMS: atom_id res chain seq x y z
N MET A 1 5.70 36.89 -6.65
CA MET A 1 5.78 35.61 -7.38
C MET A 1 7.15 34.93 -7.19
N ARG A 2 7.58 34.83 -5.92
CA ARG A 2 8.55 33.88 -5.34
C ARG A 2 8.18 33.78 -3.85
N SER A 3 8.64 32.73 -3.16
CA SER A 3 8.28 32.39 -1.77
C SER A 3 6.81 31.99 -1.56
N PHE A 4 6.52 30.70 -1.73
CA PHE A 4 5.62 29.89 -0.89
C PHE A 4 5.69 28.42 -1.35
N LEU A 5 6.69 27.70 -0.83
CA LEU A 5 6.91 26.25 -0.89
C LEU A 5 8.05 25.95 0.10
N VAL A 6 8.14 24.71 0.60
CA VAL A 6 8.86 24.31 1.84
C VAL A 6 8.15 24.72 3.13
N ASN A 7 7.25 23.83 3.57
CA ASN A 7 6.97 23.51 4.97
C ASN A 7 7.11 21.98 5.07
N TYR A 8 7.33 21.43 6.27
CA TYR A 8 7.82 20.05 6.50
C TYR A 8 9.24 19.81 5.98
N PHE A 9 10.21 20.33 6.74
CA PHE A 9 11.48 19.67 7.10
C PHE A 9 12.30 20.51 8.11
N THR A 10 11.95 21.79 8.30
CA THR A 10 12.72 22.74 9.13
C THR A 10 12.01 23.14 10.43
N PHE A 11 12.39 22.56 11.57
CA PHE A 11 11.90 23.00 12.91
C PHE A 11 12.94 22.80 14.03
N ALA A 12 14.01 23.62 14.08
CA ALA A 12 14.94 23.63 15.22
C ALA A 12 15.80 24.90 15.43
N ILE A 13 15.36 26.13 15.06
CA ILE A 13 16.07 27.37 15.47
C ILE A 13 15.11 28.44 15.98
N LEU A 14 15.19 28.75 17.27
CA LEU A 14 14.57 29.93 17.91
C LEU A 14 15.66 30.78 18.60
N PRO A 15 16.04 31.95 18.06
CA PRO A 15 17.10 32.76 18.64
C PRO A 15 16.60 33.63 19.81
N PHE A 16 17.29 33.55 20.95
CA PHE A 16 17.11 34.50 22.05
C PHE A 16 17.48 35.94 21.61
N ARG A 17 16.63 36.92 21.90
CA ARG A 17 16.93 38.35 21.68
C ARG A 17 17.69 38.94 22.88
N GLY A 18 18.90 39.48 22.66
CA GLY A 18 19.73 39.99 23.76
C GLY A 18 20.83 40.99 23.39
N ILE A 19 20.44 42.26 23.16
CA ILE A 19 21.18 43.49 23.55
C ILE A 19 22.45 43.91 22.75
N ASN A 20 22.48 45.21 22.38
CA ASN A 20 23.61 46.06 21.94
C ASN A 20 24.33 45.78 20.58
N ALA A 21 25.06 46.73 19.98
CA ALA A 21 24.85 48.19 19.78
C ALA A 21 25.94 48.74 18.81
N LEU A 22 25.58 49.74 17.99
CA LEU A 22 26.41 50.67 17.16
C LEU A 22 27.92 50.40 16.97
N ILE A 23 28.40 50.49 15.71
CA ILE A 23 29.21 51.66 15.26
C ILE A 23 29.33 51.76 13.72
N THR A 24 29.40 53.02 13.26
CA THR A 24 29.47 53.56 11.90
C THR A 24 30.78 53.27 11.15
N THR A 25 30.78 53.30 9.81
CA THR A 25 31.50 54.29 8.93
C THR A 25 31.28 53.96 7.44
N ALA A 26 31.50 54.92 6.52
CA ALA A 26 31.04 54.89 5.12
C ALA A 26 32.12 55.26 4.07
N MET A 27 31.81 54.99 2.78
CA MET A 27 32.45 55.52 1.55
C MET A 27 33.90 55.04 1.25
N THR A 28 34.49 55.14 0.04
CA THR A 28 34.12 55.88 -1.21
C THR A 28 34.57 55.14 -2.50
N THR A 29 34.28 55.71 -3.68
CA THR A 29 34.45 55.18 -5.06
C THR A 29 35.83 55.32 -5.72
N ARG A 30 36.18 54.40 -6.64
CA ARG A 30 36.85 54.56 -7.98
C ARG A 30 37.25 53.16 -8.53
N GLY A 31 37.35 52.86 -9.84
CA GLY A 31 36.97 53.58 -11.06
C GLY A 31 37.95 53.34 -12.24
N ILE A 32 37.43 53.14 -13.48
CA ILE A 32 38.16 52.97 -14.78
C ILE A 32 38.82 51.58 -14.99
N GLY A 33 38.76 50.92 -16.16
CA GLY A 33 37.93 51.22 -17.35
C GLY A 33 38.17 50.34 -18.60
N THR A 34 37.07 50.06 -19.32
CA THR A 34 36.89 50.06 -20.80
C THR A 34 37.92 49.43 -21.75
N GLY A 35 37.45 48.46 -22.55
CA GLY A 35 37.97 48.12 -23.89
C GLY A 35 36.86 47.51 -24.75
N ASN A 36 36.66 47.97 -26.00
CA ASN A 36 35.49 47.61 -26.83
C ASN A 36 35.82 47.65 -28.33
N SER A 37 35.46 46.60 -29.09
CA SER A 37 35.04 46.72 -30.50
C SER A 37 34.49 45.41 -31.09
N GLY A 38 33.38 45.53 -31.84
CA GLY A 38 33.06 44.69 -33.00
C GLY A 38 32.87 45.62 -34.21
N PRO A 39 31.97 45.35 -35.18
CA PRO A 39 31.33 44.07 -35.54
C PRO A 39 31.42 43.81 -37.07
N LYS A 40 30.76 42.75 -37.60
CA LYS A 40 30.20 42.75 -38.97
C LYS A 40 29.12 41.68 -39.18
N ARG A 41 28.25 41.90 -40.18
CA ARG A 41 27.11 41.04 -40.57
C ARG A 41 27.44 40.20 -41.80
N GLY A 42 26.77 39.06 -41.95
CA GLY A 42 26.65 38.27 -43.18
C GLY A 42 25.31 37.51 -43.18
N THR A 43 24.74 37.22 -44.35
CA THR A 43 23.35 36.72 -44.48
C THR A 43 23.17 35.72 -45.63
N SER A 44 22.47 34.61 -45.41
CA SER A 44 21.57 33.93 -46.37
C SER A 44 20.97 32.67 -45.74
N GLY A 45 19.94 32.12 -46.40
CA GLY A 45 19.08 31.04 -45.89
C GLY A 45 19.22 29.69 -46.61
N PRO A 46 18.13 28.88 -46.72
CA PRO A 46 18.21 27.48 -46.28
C PRO A 46 18.12 26.44 -47.40
N LEU A 47 18.39 25.17 -47.04
CA LEU A 47 18.12 23.99 -47.86
C LEU A 47 17.52 22.85 -47.03
N MET A 48 16.62 22.07 -47.65
CA MET A 48 16.02 20.86 -47.09
C MET A 48 16.50 19.61 -47.84
N ALA A 49 16.72 18.52 -47.08
CA ALA A 49 16.46 17.14 -47.48
C ALA A 49 16.14 16.37 -46.17
N ALA A 50 15.01 15.69 -45.96
CA ALA A 50 14.35 14.66 -46.79
C ALA A 50 15.16 13.35 -46.84
N ALA A 51 15.01 12.52 -45.79
CA ALA A 51 15.40 11.12 -45.77
C ALA A 51 14.16 10.23 -45.96
N ALA A 52 14.29 9.16 -46.75
CA ALA A 52 13.14 8.43 -47.28
C ALA A 52 12.70 7.22 -46.44
N THR A 53 11.40 6.94 -46.47
CA THR A 53 10.83 5.67 -45.99
C THR A 53 11.20 4.51 -46.90
N SER A 54 11.53 3.36 -46.31
CA SER A 54 11.47 2.07 -46.99
C SER A 54 10.94 0.99 -46.03
N LYS A 55 10.14 0.06 -46.54
CA LYS A 55 9.66 -1.11 -45.80
C LYS A 55 10.55 -2.30 -46.19
N SER A 56 10.96 -3.09 -45.22
CA SER A 56 11.46 -4.44 -45.45
C SER A 56 10.50 -5.47 -44.84
N THR A 57 10.42 -6.65 -45.44
CA THR A 57 9.57 -7.77 -45.02
C THR A 57 10.42 -9.05 -44.96
N THR A 58 9.90 -10.10 -44.32
CA THR A 58 10.48 -11.46 -44.24
C THR A 58 11.83 -11.57 -43.49
N THR A 59 12.24 -12.71 -42.92
CA THR A 59 11.71 -14.10 -42.89
C THR A 59 11.76 -14.68 -41.47
N SER A 60 10.87 -15.64 -41.16
CA SER A 60 11.06 -16.60 -40.06
C SER A 60 12.04 -17.72 -40.44
N PRO A 61 12.80 -18.28 -39.49
CA PRO A 61 13.36 -19.64 -39.56
C PRO A 61 12.60 -20.62 -38.65
N THR A 62 12.76 -21.93 -38.89
CA THR A 62 11.94 -23.01 -38.30
C THR A 62 12.66 -23.90 -37.30
N ALA A 63 11.97 -24.21 -36.19
CA ALA A 63 11.88 -25.48 -35.44
C ALA A 63 13.06 -26.47 -35.29
N SER A 64 13.03 -27.20 -34.15
CA SER A 64 13.97 -28.24 -33.66
C SER A 64 15.30 -27.69 -33.12
N THR A 65 15.92 -28.29 -32.09
CA THR A 65 15.69 -29.60 -31.44
C THR A 65 15.26 -29.53 -29.96
N SER A 66 14.66 -30.62 -29.46
CA SER A 66 14.15 -30.78 -28.09
C SER A 66 15.20 -31.27 -27.09
N SER A 67 15.20 -30.71 -25.88
CA SER A 67 15.76 -31.34 -24.66
C SER A 67 14.72 -31.28 -23.54
N SER A 68 14.07 -32.42 -23.26
CA SER A 68 13.00 -32.51 -22.27
C SER A 68 13.52 -32.75 -20.86
N SER A 69 13.36 -31.78 -19.96
CA SER A 69 13.39 -31.97 -18.51
C SER A 69 11.98 -31.78 -17.95
N ASN A 70 11.43 -32.79 -17.30
CA ASN A 70 10.06 -32.77 -16.80
C ASN A 70 9.90 -31.79 -15.61
N SER A 71 9.32 -30.62 -15.86
CA SER A 71 8.66 -29.87 -14.80
C SER A 71 7.33 -30.55 -14.49
N SER A 72 7.30 -31.36 -13.44
CA SER A 72 6.05 -31.88 -12.89
C SER A 72 5.37 -30.75 -12.10
N THR A 73 4.41 -30.07 -12.72
CA THR A 73 3.56 -29.08 -12.06
C THR A 73 2.77 -29.78 -10.95
N LEU A 74 3.28 -29.75 -9.72
CA LEU A 74 2.56 -30.16 -8.54
C LEU A 74 1.35 -29.25 -8.40
N MET A 75 0.14 -29.80 -8.53
CA MET A 75 -1.08 -29.05 -8.24
C MET A 75 -1.02 -28.56 -6.79
N PRO A 76 -1.39 -27.30 -6.50
CA PRO A 76 -1.38 -26.81 -5.13
C PRO A 76 -2.29 -27.68 -4.23
N PRO A 77 -1.94 -27.85 -2.95
CA PRO A 77 -2.62 -28.78 -2.07
C PRO A 77 -4.07 -28.36 -1.85
N PRO A 78 -5.00 -29.31 -1.62
CA PRO A 78 -6.42 -29.04 -1.59
C PRO A 78 -6.79 -28.00 -0.53
N LEU A 79 -7.72 -27.13 -0.89
CA LEU A 79 -7.96 -25.82 -0.26
C LEU A 79 -8.37 -25.87 1.23
N TYR A 80 -8.74 -27.03 1.77
CA TYR A 80 -8.97 -27.22 3.21
C TYR A 80 -7.69 -27.10 4.07
N LEU A 81 -6.50 -27.12 3.43
CA LEU A 81 -5.21 -26.85 4.09
C LEU A 81 -4.86 -25.35 4.13
N ALA A 82 -5.52 -24.52 3.33
CA ALA A 82 -5.35 -23.07 3.32
C ALA A 82 -6.63 -22.38 3.84
N GLU A 83 -6.76 -22.33 5.17
CA GLU A 83 -7.78 -21.54 5.86
C GLU A 83 -7.17 -20.21 6.33
N GLY A 84 -7.91 -19.11 6.20
CA GLY A 84 -7.39 -17.79 6.56
C GLY A 84 -8.26 -16.63 6.07
N LEU A 85 -7.63 -15.47 5.91
CA LEU A 85 -8.28 -14.25 5.41
C LEU A 85 -7.79 -13.90 4.00
N ILE A 86 -8.66 -13.23 3.24
CA ILE A 86 -8.30 -12.55 1.99
C ILE A 86 -9.02 -11.20 1.93
N ALA A 87 -8.47 -10.25 1.17
CA ALA A 87 -9.22 -9.10 0.70
C ALA A 87 -9.65 -9.31 -0.76
N VAL A 88 -10.88 -8.90 -1.08
CA VAL A 88 -11.37 -8.87 -2.46
C VAL A 88 -11.98 -7.51 -2.78
N HIS A 89 -11.80 -7.03 -4.01
CA HIS A 89 -12.44 -5.81 -4.48
C HIS A 89 -13.91 -6.09 -4.81
N LYS A 90 -14.86 -5.63 -3.98
CA LYS A 90 -16.30 -5.83 -4.21
C LYS A 90 -16.75 -4.99 -5.43
N PRO A 91 -17.29 -5.60 -6.51
CA PRO A 91 -17.89 -4.86 -7.61
C PRO A 91 -19.08 -4.01 -7.14
N LEU A 92 -19.39 -2.94 -7.88
CA LEU A 92 -20.64 -2.21 -7.73
C LEU A 92 -21.85 -3.13 -7.98
N THR A 93 -23.02 -2.75 -7.46
CA THR A 93 -24.32 -3.48 -7.52
C THR A 93 -24.38 -4.82 -6.78
N TRP A 94 -23.28 -5.55 -6.66
CA TRP A 94 -23.18 -6.79 -5.89
C TRP A 94 -23.35 -6.53 -4.38
N THR A 95 -24.08 -7.39 -3.65
CA THR A 95 -24.03 -7.36 -2.18
C THR A 95 -22.80 -8.11 -1.67
N SER A 96 -22.37 -7.83 -0.42
CA SER A 96 -21.32 -8.63 0.23
C SER A 96 -21.65 -10.13 0.34
N ASN A 97 -22.93 -10.52 0.29
CA ASN A 97 -23.35 -11.93 0.28
C ASN A 97 -23.23 -12.59 -1.09
N ASP A 98 -23.35 -11.83 -2.18
CA ASP A 98 -23.16 -12.35 -3.54
C ASP A 98 -21.69 -12.70 -3.76
N VAL A 99 -20.77 -11.84 -3.30
CA VAL A 99 -19.33 -12.12 -3.30
C VAL A 99 -19.00 -13.35 -2.45
N VAL A 100 -19.49 -13.43 -1.20
CA VAL A 100 -19.34 -14.63 -0.35
C VAL A 100 -19.90 -15.89 -1.02
N SER A 101 -20.97 -15.78 -1.79
CA SER A 101 -21.60 -16.92 -2.49
C SER A 101 -20.85 -17.33 -3.75
N TYR A 102 -20.32 -16.38 -4.51
CA TYR A 102 -19.49 -16.62 -5.69
C TYR A 102 -18.15 -17.25 -5.30
N VAL A 103 -17.42 -16.64 -4.35
CA VAL A 103 -16.15 -17.18 -3.84
C VAL A 103 -16.35 -18.59 -3.28
N ARG A 104 -17.38 -18.83 -2.45
CA ARG A 104 -17.71 -20.19 -1.98
C ARG A 104 -18.01 -21.14 -3.15
N GLY A 105 -18.64 -20.67 -4.22
CA GLY A 105 -18.91 -21.44 -5.44
C GLY A 105 -17.65 -21.83 -6.22
N VAL A 106 -16.64 -20.97 -6.25
CA VAL A 106 -15.31 -21.29 -6.82
C VAL A 106 -14.62 -22.37 -5.99
N LEU A 107 -14.52 -22.18 -4.68
CA LEU A 107 -13.82 -23.11 -3.78
C LEU A 107 -14.50 -24.50 -3.72
N ILE A 108 -15.83 -24.56 -3.80
CA ILE A 108 -16.57 -25.84 -3.87
C ILE A 108 -16.37 -26.56 -5.20
N ARG A 109 -16.18 -25.83 -6.31
CA ARG A 109 -15.87 -26.44 -7.61
C ARG A 109 -14.47 -27.03 -7.58
N ASP A 110 -13.48 -26.22 -7.19
CA ASP A 110 -12.09 -26.63 -7.05
C ASP A 110 -11.91 -27.88 -6.17
N ALA A 111 -12.55 -27.91 -5.00
CA ALA A 111 -12.51 -29.07 -4.11
C ALA A 111 -13.04 -30.35 -4.78
N LYS A 112 -14.09 -30.25 -5.61
CA LYS A 112 -14.66 -31.39 -6.35
C LYS A 112 -13.79 -31.80 -7.54
N ASP A 113 -13.20 -30.83 -8.24
CA ASP A 113 -12.27 -31.08 -9.35
C ASP A 113 -10.97 -31.74 -8.84
N ARG A 114 -10.55 -31.43 -7.60
CA ARG A 114 -9.46 -32.10 -6.86
C ARG A 114 -9.90 -33.39 -6.11
N GLY A 115 -11.13 -33.87 -6.33
CA GLY A 115 -11.59 -35.20 -5.91
C GLY A 115 -12.26 -35.33 -4.53
N VAL A 116 -12.56 -34.23 -3.83
CA VAL A 116 -13.29 -34.28 -2.55
C VAL A 116 -14.75 -34.74 -2.78
N THR A 117 -15.19 -35.74 -2.01
CA THR A 117 -16.53 -36.33 -2.16
C THR A 117 -17.56 -35.65 -1.24
N ASP A 118 -18.85 -35.90 -1.47
CA ASP A 118 -19.92 -35.43 -0.57
C ASP A 118 -20.02 -36.26 0.73
N ASP A 119 -19.22 -37.33 0.89
CA ASP A 119 -19.25 -38.24 2.05
C ASP A 119 -18.14 -37.94 3.09
N ASP A 120 -17.12 -37.14 2.76
CA ASP A 120 -15.99 -36.77 3.64
C ASP A 120 -16.37 -35.77 4.78
N ASP A 121 -17.66 -35.46 4.91
CA ASP A 121 -18.19 -34.30 5.67
C ASP A 121 -18.44 -34.58 7.17
N ASP A 122 -18.43 -35.83 7.65
CA ASP A 122 -18.83 -36.13 9.05
C ASP A 122 -17.65 -36.27 10.06
N ASP A 123 -16.57 -37.00 9.72
CA ASP A 123 -15.53 -37.41 10.70
C ASP A 123 -14.52 -36.30 11.13
N TYR A 124 -14.25 -35.29 10.28
CA TYR A 124 -13.09 -34.39 10.46
C TYR A 124 -13.15 -33.44 11.68
N TYR A 125 -14.33 -33.25 12.31
CA TYR A 125 -14.54 -32.21 13.33
C TYR A 125 -14.65 -32.71 14.80
N ASP A 126 -14.49 -34.00 15.07
CA ASP A 126 -14.65 -34.60 16.42
C ASP A 126 -13.32 -35.14 17.02
N GLY A 127 -12.20 -35.00 16.30
CA GLY A 127 -10.95 -35.74 16.58
C GLY A 127 -10.08 -35.26 17.76
N HIS A 128 -10.35 -34.09 18.37
CA HIS A 128 -9.42 -33.44 19.31
C HIS A 128 -10.06 -32.89 20.59
N VAL A 129 -10.99 -33.62 21.22
CA VAL A 129 -11.32 -33.42 22.65
C VAL A 129 -11.42 -34.76 23.38
N ASN A 130 -10.47 -35.01 24.30
CA ASN A 130 -10.42 -36.08 25.30
C ASN A 130 -10.55 -37.55 24.82
N GLY A 131 -9.48 -38.31 25.06
CA GLY A 131 -9.50 -39.77 24.91
C GLY A 131 -10.28 -40.50 26.02
N ASN A 132 -10.58 -41.76 25.74
CA ASN A 132 -10.99 -42.82 26.68
C ASN A 132 -12.32 -42.62 27.47
N ARG A 133 -13.40 -43.17 26.91
CA ARG A 133 -14.44 -43.89 27.69
C ARG A 133 -15.20 -44.89 26.83
N GLY A 134 -14.95 -46.19 27.03
CA GLY A 134 -15.81 -47.24 26.48
C GLY A 134 -17.17 -47.24 27.17
N GLY A 135 -18.27 -47.25 26.39
CA GLY A 135 -19.62 -47.24 26.93
C GLY A 135 -20.68 -47.62 25.89
N ASN A 136 -21.38 -48.74 26.11
CA ASN A 136 -22.36 -49.28 25.17
C ASN A 136 -23.69 -48.50 25.24
N GLY A 137 -23.82 -47.44 24.43
CA GLY A 137 -24.93 -46.47 24.47
C GLY A 137 -25.78 -46.43 23.20
N LYS A 138 -27.11 -46.47 23.35
CA LYS A 138 -28.07 -46.51 22.23
C LYS A 138 -28.06 -45.22 21.39
N ARG A 139 -27.80 -45.31 20.07
CA ARG A 139 -27.90 -44.20 19.10
C ARG A 139 -29.30 -43.55 19.15
N ARG A 140 -29.41 -42.34 19.72
CA ARG A 140 -30.61 -41.50 19.60
C ARG A 140 -30.65 -40.90 18.19
N LYS A 141 -31.66 -41.25 17.38
CA LYS A 141 -31.93 -40.54 16.12
C LYS A 141 -32.24 -39.06 16.41
N TRP A 142 -31.43 -38.15 15.87
CA TRP A 142 -31.73 -36.72 15.87
C TRP A 142 -32.15 -36.31 14.45
N THR A 143 -33.37 -35.84 14.29
CA THR A 143 -33.98 -35.53 12.99
C THR A 143 -33.74 -34.07 12.62
N GLY A 144 -33.15 -33.81 11.45
CA GLY A 144 -33.10 -32.47 10.87
C GLY A 144 -31.80 -31.69 11.04
N ARG A 145 -30.62 -32.33 10.93
CA ARG A 145 -29.38 -31.58 10.65
C ARG A 145 -29.59 -30.78 9.35
N ARG A 146 -29.35 -29.46 9.39
CA ARG A 146 -28.96 -28.72 8.18
C ARG A 146 -27.77 -29.46 7.56
N LYS A 147 -27.70 -29.59 6.22
CA LYS A 147 -26.44 -29.98 5.57
C LYS A 147 -25.34 -29.05 6.09
N LYS A 148 -24.19 -29.61 6.48
CA LYS A 148 -22.96 -28.82 6.68
C LYS A 148 -22.62 -28.13 5.35
N GLN A 149 -21.85 -27.05 5.43
CA GLN A 149 -21.29 -26.42 4.23
C GLN A 149 -19.86 -26.94 4.08
N LEU A 150 -19.58 -27.60 2.95
CA LEU A 150 -18.26 -28.14 2.59
C LEU A 150 -17.12 -27.14 2.82
N MET A 151 -17.39 -25.85 2.56
CA MET A 151 -16.51 -24.74 2.91
C MET A 151 -17.28 -23.61 3.59
N LYS A 152 -16.86 -23.25 4.80
CA LYS A 152 -17.37 -22.10 5.56
C LYS A 152 -16.70 -20.81 5.04
N VAL A 153 -17.50 -19.88 4.54
CA VAL A 153 -17.03 -18.57 4.02
C VAL A 153 -17.92 -17.46 4.59
N GLY A 154 -17.33 -16.35 5.03
CA GLY A 154 -18.01 -15.16 5.54
C GLY A 154 -17.23 -13.88 5.28
N HIS A 155 -17.75 -12.72 5.70
CA HIS A 155 -17.13 -11.40 5.45
C HIS A 155 -16.91 -10.58 6.74
N GLY A 156 -15.83 -9.80 6.80
CA GLY A 156 -15.41 -8.98 7.95
C GLY A 156 -16.15 -7.66 8.10
N GLY A 157 -16.98 -7.26 7.13
CA GLY A 157 -17.84 -6.08 7.26
C GLY A 157 -18.58 -5.75 5.98
N THR A 158 -19.90 -5.66 6.07
CA THR A 158 -20.79 -5.40 4.93
C THR A 158 -20.39 -4.11 4.20
N LEU A 159 -20.59 -4.10 2.88
CA LEU A 159 -20.67 -2.90 2.05
C LEU A 159 -22.07 -2.84 1.43
N ASP A 160 -22.59 -1.63 1.29
CA ASP A 160 -23.86 -1.40 0.59
C ASP A 160 -23.72 -1.73 -0.92
N PRO A 161 -24.82 -2.03 -1.63
CA PRO A 161 -24.75 -2.45 -3.04
C PRO A 161 -24.12 -1.38 -3.95
N LEU A 162 -24.46 -0.10 -3.73
CA LEU A 162 -23.90 1.04 -4.46
C LEU A 162 -22.42 1.36 -4.12
N ALA A 163 -21.82 0.67 -3.16
CA ALA A 163 -20.42 0.87 -2.79
C ALA A 163 -19.50 -0.14 -3.51
N SER A 164 -18.22 0.17 -3.65
CA SER A 164 -17.18 -0.78 -4.07
C SER A 164 -15.99 -0.74 -3.08
N GLY A 165 -14.84 -1.33 -3.44
CA GLY A 165 -13.66 -1.36 -2.59
C GLY A 165 -13.48 -2.64 -1.76
N VAL A 166 -12.60 -2.56 -0.75
CA VAL A 166 -12.09 -3.67 0.05
C VAL A 166 -13.21 -4.38 0.83
N LEU A 167 -13.40 -5.67 0.56
CA LEU A 167 -14.21 -6.57 1.37
C LEU A 167 -13.33 -7.71 1.89
N VAL A 168 -13.02 -7.70 3.20
CA VAL A 168 -12.30 -8.80 3.84
C VAL A 168 -13.23 -10.02 3.92
N LEU A 169 -12.75 -11.17 3.44
CA LEU A 169 -13.40 -12.46 3.56
C LEU A 169 -12.59 -13.38 4.47
N GLY A 170 -13.30 -14.29 5.14
CA GLY A 170 -12.68 -15.37 5.92
C GLY A 170 -13.13 -16.72 5.38
N ILE A 171 -12.18 -17.65 5.25
CA ILE A 171 -12.36 -18.98 4.69
C ILE A 171 -11.91 -20.00 5.76
N GLY A 172 -12.76 -21.00 6.03
CA GLY A 172 -12.52 -22.00 7.08
C GLY A 172 -12.40 -21.36 8.46
N ARG A 173 -11.39 -21.76 9.24
CA ARG A 173 -10.99 -21.14 10.53
C ARG A 173 -10.84 -19.63 10.45
N GLY A 174 -10.39 -19.05 9.33
CA GLY A 174 -10.29 -17.59 9.16
C GLY A 174 -11.61 -16.84 9.39
N THR A 175 -12.76 -17.53 9.31
CA THR A 175 -14.06 -16.94 9.68
C THR A 175 -14.24 -16.59 11.15
N THR A 176 -13.44 -17.10 12.08
CA THR A 176 -13.47 -16.67 13.50
C THR A 176 -12.84 -15.29 13.68
N MET A 177 -11.85 -14.97 12.83
CA MET A 177 -11.06 -13.75 12.90
C MET A 177 -11.80 -12.51 12.37
N LEU A 178 -12.99 -12.69 11.79
CA LEU A 178 -13.75 -11.62 11.14
C LEU A 178 -14.38 -10.60 12.10
N GLN A 179 -14.42 -10.89 13.40
CA GLN A 179 -14.98 -9.96 14.39
C GLN A 179 -14.16 -8.66 14.50
N SER A 180 -12.82 -8.76 14.57
CA SER A 180 -11.95 -7.58 14.65
C SER A 180 -12.07 -6.68 13.42
N PHE A 181 -12.43 -7.22 12.25
CA PHE A 181 -12.66 -6.45 11.02
C PHE A 181 -14.00 -5.69 11.01
N LEU A 182 -14.95 -6.04 11.89
CA LEU A 182 -16.17 -5.25 12.11
C LEU A 182 -15.86 -3.99 12.92
N GLU A 183 -15.03 -4.13 13.95
CA GLU A 183 -14.69 -3.12 14.95
C GLU A 183 -13.49 -2.22 14.56
N GLY A 184 -12.51 -2.76 13.84
CA GLY A 184 -11.27 -2.08 13.43
C GLY A 184 -11.43 -0.99 12.36
N ASP A 185 -10.31 -0.36 11.99
CA ASP A 185 -10.27 0.83 11.13
C ASP A 185 -10.68 0.58 9.68
N LYS A 186 -11.27 1.61 9.08
CA LYS A 186 -11.83 1.60 7.72
C LYS A 186 -11.63 2.98 7.09
N ARG A 187 -10.92 3.04 5.96
CA ARG A 187 -10.83 4.24 5.13
C ARG A 187 -11.86 4.16 4.00
N TYR A 188 -12.53 5.26 3.73
CA TYR A 188 -13.47 5.41 2.64
C TYR A 188 -13.20 6.70 1.87
N VAL A 189 -13.55 6.71 0.59
CA VAL A 189 -13.86 7.95 -0.14
C VAL A 189 -15.33 7.85 -0.58
N ALA A 190 -16.08 8.94 -0.49
CA ALA A 190 -17.49 8.99 -0.85
C ALA A 190 -17.78 10.18 -1.76
N THR A 191 -18.49 9.97 -2.87
CA THR A 191 -19.01 11.07 -3.69
C THR A 191 -20.23 11.64 -2.98
N VAL A 192 -20.17 12.90 -2.56
CA VAL A 192 -21.27 13.63 -1.92
C VAL A 192 -21.94 14.53 -2.95
N GLN A 193 -23.26 14.65 -2.90
CA GLN A 193 -24.00 15.67 -3.64
C GLN A 193 -24.90 16.49 -2.69
N LEU A 194 -24.73 17.81 -2.72
CA LEU A 194 -25.55 18.77 -1.99
C LEU A 194 -26.92 18.98 -2.66
N GLY A 195 -27.87 19.51 -1.90
CA GLY A 195 -29.16 20.02 -2.37
C GLY A 195 -30.34 19.04 -2.29
N TYR A 196 -30.11 17.75 -2.06
CA TYR A 196 -31.18 16.78 -1.76
C TYR A 196 -30.81 15.71 -0.72
N GLU A 197 -31.85 15.09 -0.13
CA GLU A 197 -31.79 14.01 0.87
C GLU A 197 -32.78 12.90 0.47
N THR A 198 -32.40 11.63 0.66
CA THR A 198 -33.22 10.44 0.33
C THR A 198 -33.57 9.60 1.57
N ASP A 199 -34.58 8.73 1.47
CA ASP A 199 -34.98 7.83 2.57
C ASP A 199 -33.92 6.76 2.93
N THR A 200 -33.01 6.44 2.01
CA THR A 200 -31.85 5.57 2.23
C THR A 200 -30.59 6.32 2.71
N LEU A 201 -30.57 7.65 2.58
CA LEU A 201 -29.40 8.54 2.66
C LEU A 201 -28.33 8.28 1.58
N ASP A 202 -28.71 7.64 0.48
CA ASP A 202 -27.89 7.37 -0.71
C ASP A 202 -28.68 7.53 -2.02
N SER A 203 -27.98 7.43 -3.17
CA SER A 203 -28.58 7.61 -4.50
C SER A 203 -29.56 6.51 -4.94
N GLU A 204 -29.80 5.47 -4.14
CA GLU A 204 -30.79 4.42 -4.46
C GLU A 204 -32.18 4.70 -3.85
N GLY A 205 -32.27 5.66 -2.93
CA GLY A 205 -33.49 6.04 -2.23
C GLY A 205 -34.36 7.06 -2.96
N ARG A 206 -35.60 7.20 -2.48
CA ARG A 206 -36.52 8.25 -2.91
C ARG A 206 -36.14 9.58 -2.26
N ILE A 207 -36.08 10.65 -3.05
CA ILE A 207 -35.90 12.02 -2.52
C ILE A 207 -37.05 12.37 -1.56
N ILE A 208 -36.70 12.73 -0.33
CA ILE A 208 -37.63 13.13 0.73
C ILE A 208 -37.56 14.63 1.05
N LYS A 209 -36.45 15.29 0.73
CA LYS A 209 -36.19 16.70 1.06
C LYS A 209 -35.16 17.30 0.09
N THR A 210 -35.29 18.59 -0.15
CA THR A 210 -34.40 19.40 -1.00
C THR A 210 -34.13 20.75 -0.34
N ALA A 211 -32.96 21.34 -0.57
CA ALA A 211 -32.59 22.66 -0.07
C ALA A 211 -31.65 23.40 -1.06
N PRO A 212 -31.58 24.74 -1.02
CA PRO A 212 -30.50 25.48 -1.67
C PRO A 212 -29.12 25.03 -1.15
N TRP A 213 -28.10 25.16 -2.00
CA TRP A 213 -26.71 24.83 -1.72
C TRP A 213 -25.74 25.92 -2.21
N GLU A 214 -26.24 26.88 -2.97
CA GLU A 214 -25.50 27.95 -3.62
C GLU A 214 -24.79 28.87 -2.61
N HIS A 215 -25.26 28.92 -1.36
CA HIS A 215 -24.60 29.63 -0.25
C HIS A 215 -23.31 28.96 0.25
N VAL A 216 -23.04 27.71 -0.15
CA VAL A 216 -21.78 27.00 0.16
C VAL A 216 -20.65 27.41 -0.80
N VAL A 217 -20.99 28.01 -1.95
CA VAL A 217 -20.06 28.30 -3.08
C VAL A 217 -19.15 29.52 -2.84
N GLY A 218 -19.30 30.22 -1.69
CA GLY A 218 -18.54 31.44 -1.39
C GLY A 218 -17.04 31.23 -1.08
N THR A 219 -16.61 29.98 -0.88
CA THR A 219 -15.24 29.58 -0.52
C THR A 219 -14.93 28.21 -1.14
N ASP A 220 -13.65 27.87 -1.26
CA ASP A 220 -13.23 26.49 -1.57
C ASP A 220 -13.89 25.51 -0.58
N ILE A 221 -14.44 24.41 -1.11
CA ILE A 221 -15.10 23.38 -0.29
C ILE A 221 -14.09 22.77 0.71
N SER A 222 -12.83 22.65 0.33
CA SER A 222 -11.73 22.14 1.15
C SER A 222 -11.54 23.02 2.40
N THR A 223 -11.28 24.33 2.21
CA THR A 223 -11.17 25.31 3.30
C THR A 223 -12.45 25.43 4.13
N THR A 224 -13.62 25.27 3.49
CA THR A 224 -14.93 25.28 4.18
C THR A 224 -15.08 24.08 5.11
N PHE A 225 -14.56 22.91 4.71
CA PHE A 225 -14.52 21.70 5.53
C PHE A 225 -13.53 21.80 6.68
N GLU A 226 -12.30 22.23 6.42
CA GLU A 226 -11.28 22.43 7.46
C GLU A 226 -11.78 23.35 8.58
N SER A 227 -12.32 24.52 8.21
CA SER A 227 -12.69 25.56 9.15
C SER A 227 -14.03 25.33 9.89
N ARG A 228 -14.94 24.50 9.36
CA ARG A 228 -16.31 24.36 9.92
C ARG A 228 -16.75 22.94 10.24
N ILE A 229 -16.25 21.94 9.50
CA ILE A 229 -16.74 20.55 9.54
C ILE A 229 -15.77 19.64 10.30
N THR A 230 -14.48 19.73 9.98
CA THR A 230 -13.45 18.78 10.44
C THR A 230 -13.37 18.70 11.97
N SER A 231 -13.39 19.84 12.65
CA SER A 231 -13.36 19.94 14.12
C SER A 231 -14.65 19.47 14.82
N LYS A 232 -15.78 19.36 14.10
CA LYS A 232 -17.06 18.85 14.63
C LYS A 232 -17.27 17.36 14.38
N PHE A 233 -16.72 16.85 13.28
CA PHE A 233 -16.98 15.49 12.80
C PHE A 233 -15.78 14.54 12.94
N THR A 234 -14.65 15.01 13.48
CA THR A 234 -13.49 14.18 13.87
C THR A 234 -13.52 13.89 15.38
N GLY A 235 -12.96 12.75 15.79
CA GLY A 235 -13.00 12.23 17.15
C GLY A 235 -14.24 11.36 17.42
N LYS A 236 -14.66 11.31 18.69
CA LYS A 236 -15.86 10.59 19.13
C LYS A 236 -17.12 11.38 18.80
N ILE A 237 -17.91 10.90 17.84
CA ILE A 237 -19.17 11.55 17.42
C ILE A 237 -20.38 10.66 17.71
N ARG A 238 -21.55 11.27 17.95
CA ARG A 238 -22.81 10.54 18.15
C ARG A 238 -23.62 10.50 16.86
N GLN A 239 -23.81 9.30 16.31
CA GLN A 239 -24.45 9.10 15.01
C GLN A 239 -25.76 8.29 15.13
N VAL A 240 -26.81 8.76 14.46
CA VAL A 240 -28.04 7.98 14.23
C VAL A 240 -27.85 7.10 12.98
N PRO A 241 -27.95 5.76 13.10
CA PRO A 241 -27.92 4.84 11.95
C PRO A 241 -28.96 5.19 10.86
N PRO A 242 -28.73 4.86 9.58
CA PRO A 242 -29.77 4.92 8.56
C PRO A 242 -30.81 3.81 8.80
N LEU A 243 -32.06 4.09 8.45
CA LEU A 243 -33.18 3.14 8.53
C LEU A 243 -32.90 1.88 7.67
N TYR A 244 -32.28 2.05 6.51
CA TYR A 244 -31.79 0.94 5.68
C TYR A 244 -30.41 0.45 6.15
N SER A 245 -30.39 -0.19 7.33
CA SER A 245 -29.20 -0.81 7.92
C SER A 245 -29.45 -2.23 8.46
N ALA A 246 -28.37 -2.98 8.71
CA ALA A 246 -28.41 -4.37 9.17
C ALA A 246 -28.55 -4.54 10.70
N ILE A 247 -28.58 -3.42 11.44
CA ILE A 247 -28.80 -3.36 12.90
C ILE A 247 -30.15 -3.98 13.25
N ARG A 248 -30.25 -4.61 14.42
CA ARG A 248 -31.52 -5.09 14.97
C ARG A 248 -32.11 -4.12 15.98
N VAL A 249 -33.43 -3.93 15.92
CA VAL A 249 -34.27 -3.31 16.97
C VAL A 249 -35.42 -4.29 17.22
N ASP A 250 -35.71 -4.57 18.49
CA ASP A 250 -36.72 -5.54 18.94
C ASP A 250 -36.64 -6.94 18.28
N GLY A 251 -35.42 -7.32 17.89
CA GLY A 251 -35.11 -8.61 17.25
C GLY A 251 -35.16 -8.60 15.72
N GLU A 252 -35.90 -7.69 15.09
CA GLU A 252 -35.94 -7.55 13.62
C GLU A 252 -34.84 -6.61 13.10
N ARG A 253 -34.45 -6.74 11.82
CA ARG A 253 -33.44 -5.85 11.21
C ARG A 253 -34.11 -4.57 10.69
N LEU A 254 -33.46 -3.41 10.88
CA LEU A 254 -34.00 -2.11 10.46
C LEU A 254 -34.35 -2.07 8.95
N TYR A 255 -33.51 -2.60 8.04
CA TYR A 255 -33.89 -2.67 6.62
C TYR A 255 -35.13 -3.54 6.33
N THR A 256 -35.47 -4.48 7.21
CA THR A 256 -36.66 -5.34 7.06
C THR A 256 -37.90 -4.57 7.49
N ILE A 257 -37.83 -3.87 8.63
CA ILE A 257 -38.87 -2.94 9.09
C ILE A 257 -39.11 -1.86 8.02
N ALA A 258 -38.04 -1.27 7.45
CA ALA A 258 -38.10 -0.28 6.38
C ALA A 258 -38.85 -0.77 5.14
N ARG A 259 -38.54 -1.98 4.65
CA ARG A 259 -39.17 -2.57 3.45
C ARG A 259 -40.60 -3.06 3.68
N ASN A 260 -40.97 -3.34 4.94
CA ASN A 260 -42.32 -3.73 5.32
C ASN A 260 -43.22 -2.52 5.64
N ALA A 261 -42.65 -1.32 5.74
CA ALA A 261 -43.38 -0.10 6.00
C ALA A 261 -44.16 0.40 4.77
N ASP A 262 -45.18 1.23 5.01
CA ASP A 262 -46.06 1.77 3.97
C ASP A 262 -45.38 2.95 3.23
N PRO A 263 -45.01 2.81 1.95
CA PRO A 263 -44.28 3.84 1.20
C PRO A 263 -45.14 5.06 0.85
N THR A 264 -46.42 5.09 1.23
CA THR A 264 -47.30 6.27 1.13
C THR A 264 -47.34 7.10 2.41
N LYS A 265 -46.73 6.61 3.49
CA LYS A 265 -46.58 7.31 4.77
C LYS A 265 -45.12 7.70 4.99
N THR A 266 -44.88 8.74 5.81
CA THR A 266 -43.53 9.13 6.26
C THR A 266 -43.01 8.18 7.34
N SER A 267 -42.86 6.90 7.00
CA SER A 267 -42.55 5.79 7.91
C SER A 267 -41.10 5.73 8.42
N GLY A 268 -40.50 6.89 8.70
CA GLY A 268 -39.32 7.02 9.54
C GLY A 268 -39.64 7.48 10.98
N GLY A 269 -40.88 7.84 11.28
CA GLY A 269 -41.24 8.51 12.55
C GLY A 269 -41.33 7.62 13.80
N ASP A 270 -41.86 6.40 13.67
CA ASP A 270 -42.23 5.56 14.84
C ASP A 270 -41.14 4.57 15.29
N VAL A 271 -40.06 4.42 14.53
CA VAL A 271 -38.95 3.51 14.87
C VAL A 271 -37.88 4.29 15.65
N ASN A 272 -37.81 4.08 16.95
CA ASN A 272 -36.76 4.67 17.80
C ASN A 272 -35.40 4.02 17.52
N ILE A 273 -34.67 4.56 16.53
CA ILE A 273 -33.31 4.11 16.19
C ILE A 273 -32.32 4.70 17.21
N PRO A 274 -31.65 3.88 18.05
CA PRO A 274 -30.75 4.41 19.08
C PRO A 274 -29.50 5.06 18.47
N THR A 275 -29.23 6.30 18.87
CA THR A 275 -27.97 7.00 18.60
C THR A 275 -26.82 6.31 19.32
N ARG A 276 -25.72 6.04 18.61
CA ARG A 276 -24.51 5.44 19.21
C ARG A 276 -23.29 6.33 19.02
N GLU A 277 -22.25 6.08 19.80
CA GLU A 277 -20.94 6.68 19.60
C GLU A 277 -20.17 5.93 18.50
N VAL A 278 -19.48 6.66 17.64
CA VAL A 278 -18.56 6.14 16.62
C VAL A 278 -17.30 7.02 16.58
N MET A 279 -16.19 6.48 16.07
CA MET A 279 -14.91 7.19 15.97
C MET A 279 -14.65 7.56 14.51
N VAL A 280 -14.35 8.84 14.25
CA VAL A 280 -13.79 9.32 12.98
C VAL A 280 -12.38 9.84 13.27
N TYR A 281 -11.37 9.24 12.66
CA TYR A 281 -9.96 9.59 12.89
C TYR A 281 -9.54 10.81 12.06
N SER A 282 -10.04 10.92 10.82
CA SER A 282 -9.82 12.09 9.98
C SER A 282 -10.93 12.21 8.91
N LEU A 283 -11.14 13.45 8.46
CA LEU A 283 -12.16 13.83 7.50
C LEU A 283 -11.60 14.95 6.60
N ARG A 284 -11.63 14.77 5.28
CA ARG A 284 -11.21 15.78 4.29
C ARG A 284 -12.22 15.85 3.14
N ALA A 285 -12.35 17.01 2.51
CA ALA A 285 -13.16 17.19 1.30
C ALA A 285 -12.25 17.59 0.14
N GLU A 286 -12.50 17.00 -1.02
CA GLU A 286 -11.65 17.07 -2.22
C GLU A 286 -12.52 17.34 -3.47
N THR A 287 -11.95 18.00 -4.47
CA THR A 287 -12.63 18.30 -5.76
C THR A 287 -12.13 17.42 -6.92
N SER A 288 -11.32 16.41 -6.62
CA SER A 288 -10.78 15.41 -7.55
C SER A 288 -10.95 14.00 -6.98
N LEU A 289 -10.54 12.97 -7.72
CA LEU A 289 -10.54 11.57 -7.26
C LEU A 289 -9.22 10.89 -7.65
N GLY A 290 -8.59 10.19 -6.70
CA GLY A 290 -7.39 9.37 -6.95
C GLY A 290 -7.67 8.17 -7.87
N GLU A 291 -6.66 7.70 -8.60
CA GLU A 291 -6.89 6.78 -9.73
C GLU A 291 -7.53 5.44 -9.33
N ASP A 292 -7.17 4.85 -8.18
CA ASP A 292 -7.81 3.60 -7.73
C ASP A 292 -9.28 3.79 -7.30
N VAL A 293 -9.64 4.99 -6.83
CA VAL A 293 -11.04 5.36 -6.57
C VAL A 293 -11.82 5.46 -7.88
N ILE A 294 -11.19 5.96 -8.95
CA ILE A 294 -11.75 5.93 -10.31
C ILE A 294 -11.88 4.48 -10.82
N ARG A 295 -10.80 3.68 -10.76
CA ARG A 295 -10.74 2.28 -11.22
C ARG A 295 -11.69 1.33 -10.48
N SER A 296 -12.12 1.70 -9.27
CA SER A 296 -13.16 0.98 -8.50
C SER A 296 -14.61 1.32 -8.92
N GLY A 297 -14.78 2.30 -9.82
CA GLY A 297 -16.06 2.71 -10.42
C GLY A 297 -16.80 3.84 -9.69
N MET A 298 -16.21 4.52 -8.69
CA MET A 298 -16.97 5.41 -7.80
C MET A 298 -17.67 6.60 -8.49
N VAL A 299 -17.05 7.10 -9.57
CA VAL A 299 -17.18 8.50 -10.01
C VAL A 299 -18.63 8.93 -10.25
N ASP A 300 -19.49 8.05 -10.79
CA ASP A 300 -20.89 8.38 -11.00
C ASP A 300 -21.80 7.13 -11.04
N GLY A 301 -22.20 6.62 -9.87
CA GLY A 301 -23.13 5.49 -9.76
C GLY A 301 -24.46 5.67 -10.53
N PRO A 302 -25.11 6.84 -10.51
CA PRO A 302 -26.24 7.16 -11.38
C PRO A 302 -25.92 7.08 -12.88
N ARG A 303 -24.88 7.76 -13.37
CA ARG A 303 -24.52 7.79 -14.80
C ARG A 303 -24.00 6.45 -15.30
N TYR A 304 -23.24 5.70 -14.50
CA TYR A 304 -22.88 4.31 -14.76
C TYR A 304 -24.12 3.44 -14.99
N ARG A 305 -25.18 3.61 -14.17
CA ARG A 305 -26.45 2.90 -14.36
C ARG A 305 -27.24 3.39 -15.59
N GLU A 306 -27.10 4.63 -16.01
CA GLU A 306 -27.72 5.11 -17.26
C GLU A 306 -26.95 4.64 -18.51
N GLU A 307 -25.61 4.72 -18.51
CA GLU A 307 -24.74 4.23 -19.58
C GLU A 307 -24.89 2.71 -19.74
N ALA A 308 -24.81 1.95 -18.64
CA ALA A 308 -25.03 0.50 -18.65
C ALA A 308 -26.47 0.13 -19.06
N ARG A 309 -27.46 0.97 -18.76
CA ARG A 309 -28.83 0.78 -19.26
C ARG A 309 -28.92 1.04 -20.77
N ARG A 310 -28.29 2.09 -21.30
CA ARG A 310 -28.21 2.32 -22.75
C ARG A 310 -27.54 1.13 -23.44
N VAL A 311 -26.41 0.64 -22.92
CA VAL A 311 -25.74 -0.57 -23.43
C VAL A 311 -26.65 -1.81 -23.38
N VAL A 312 -27.46 -1.99 -22.33
CA VAL A 312 -28.45 -3.08 -22.28
C VAL A 312 -29.57 -2.88 -23.31
N ASP A 313 -30.11 -1.67 -23.44
CA ASP A 313 -31.18 -1.34 -24.38
C ASP A 313 -30.68 -1.51 -25.85
N ASP A 314 -29.44 -1.09 -26.15
CA ASP A 314 -28.75 -1.24 -27.44
C ASP A 314 -28.41 -2.71 -27.75
N LEU A 315 -27.87 -3.47 -26.80
CA LEU A 315 -27.61 -4.91 -26.97
C LEU A 315 -28.92 -5.70 -27.14
N THR A 316 -30.00 -5.29 -26.48
CA THR A 316 -31.32 -5.90 -26.65
C THR A 316 -31.92 -5.56 -28.02
N ALA A 317 -31.70 -4.33 -28.52
CA ALA A 317 -32.08 -3.95 -29.88
C ALA A 317 -31.26 -4.69 -30.96
N ALA A 318 -29.94 -4.88 -30.73
CA ALA A 318 -29.07 -5.64 -31.61
C ALA A 318 -29.45 -7.13 -31.66
N ALA A 319 -29.69 -7.76 -30.51
CA ALA A 319 -30.16 -9.14 -30.46
C ALA A 319 -31.53 -9.33 -31.15
N ALA A 320 -32.44 -8.35 -31.01
CA ALA A 320 -33.71 -8.35 -31.72
C ALA A 320 -33.58 -8.12 -33.24
N ALA A 321 -32.45 -7.57 -33.72
CA ALA A 321 -32.12 -7.49 -35.13
C ALA A 321 -31.48 -8.79 -35.65
N ASP A 322 -30.59 -9.42 -34.90
CA ASP A 322 -29.95 -10.70 -35.28
C ASP A 322 -30.97 -11.87 -35.30
N ASP A 323 -31.94 -11.90 -34.39
CA ASP A 323 -33.08 -12.84 -34.45
C ASP A 323 -33.97 -12.60 -35.69
N ALA A 324 -33.93 -11.41 -36.29
CA ALA A 324 -34.63 -11.11 -37.56
C ALA A 324 -33.78 -11.45 -38.81
N VAL A 325 -32.46 -11.49 -38.70
CA VAL A 325 -31.52 -11.82 -39.80
C VAL A 325 -31.27 -13.32 -39.89
N SER A 326 -31.16 -14.03 -38.76
CA SER A 326 -30.88 -15.47 -38.68
C SER A 326 -32.02 -16.38 -39.19
N GLY A 327 -33.20 -15.82 -39.50
CA GLY A 327 -34.34 -16.55 -40.05
C GLY A 327 -34.24 -16.96 -41.54
N LEU A 328 -33.11 -16.74 -42.22
CA LEU A 328 -32.97 -16.86 -43.68
C LEU A 328 -31.78 -17.71 -44.15
N GLY A 329 -31.95 -19.03 -44.17
CA GLY A 329 -31.05 -20.00 -44.80
C GLY A 329 -29.92 -20.51 -43.89
N THR A 330 -29.29 -21.67 -44.16
CA THR A 330 -29.39 -22.57 -45.33
C THR A 330 -29.51 -24.03 -44.90
N ALA A 331 -29.73 -24.95 -45.84
CA ALA A 331 -29.87 -26.38 -45.58
C ALA A 331 -29.05 -27.24 -46.56
N GLY A 332 -28.47 -28.30 -46.01
CA GLY A 332 -27.85 -29.49 -46.62
C GLY A 332 -27.74 -30.51 -45.47
N ASP A 333 -28.21 -31.74 -45.62
CA ASP A 333 -27.58 -32.86 -46.34
C ASP A 333 -26.29 -33.34 -45.63
N ASP A 334 -26.06 -34.64 -45.36
CA ASP A 334 -26.71 -35.80 -46.01
C ASP A 334 -26.65 -37.12 -45.20
N THR A 335 -27.67 -37.98 -45.34
CA THR A 335 -27.65 -39.47 -45.12
C THR A 335 -27.29 -40.04 -43.71
N ILE A 336 -27.44 -41.32 -43.31
CA ILE A 336 -28.24 -42.55 -43.64
C ILE A 336 -28.12 -43.50 -42.39
N ASP A 337 -28.99 -44.45 -42.06
CA ASP A 337 -30.25 -44.92 -42.68
C ASP A 337 -31.45 -44.76 -41.68
N ASP A 338 -32.37 -45.68 -41.32
CA ASP A 338 -32.68 -47.10 -41.61
C ASP A 338 -34.22 -47.30 -41.64
N VAL A 339 -34.72 -48.34 -42.33
CA VAL A 339 -36.02 -48.26 -43.02
C VAL A 339 -37.00 -49.41 -42.74
N GLY A 340 -38.25 -49.00 -42.45
CA GLY A 340 -39.45 -49.59 -43.09
C GLY A 340 -40.39 -50.41 -42.20
N GLU A 341 -41.68 -50.56 -42.50
CA GLU A 341 -42.63 -49.80 -43.36
C GLU A 341 -44.01 -49.90 -42.66
N GLY A 342 -44.93 -48.93 -42.67
CA GLY A 342 -45.77 -48.51 -43.81
C GLY A 342 -47.25 -48.87 -43.51
N GLY A 343 -48.28 -48.06 -43.82
CA GLY A 343 -48.32 -46.72 -44.40
C GLY A 343 -49.76 -46.16 -44.48
N GLY A 344 -49.91 -44.93 -45.00
CA GLY A 344 -51.21 -44.23 -45.19
C GLY A 344 -51.76 -43.54 -43.93
N GLY A 345 -52.29 -42.31 -43.94
CA GLY A 345 -52.69 -41.41 -45.04
C GLY A 345 -54.21 -41.14 -44.96
N ASP A 346 -54.75 -39.92 -44.89
CA ASP A 346 -54.22 -38.59 -45.24
C ASP A 346 -54.64 -37.47 -44.23
N LYS A 347 -54.27 -36.21 -44.50
CA LYS A 347 -54.11 -35.10 -43.55
C LYS A 347 -55.17 -34.01 -43.69
N LYS A 348 -55.55 -33.36 -42.57
CA LYS A 348 -55.16 -31.94 -42.28
C LYS A 348 -55.72 -31.33 -40.98
N ARG A 349 -54.81 -30.69 -40.24
CA ARG A 349 -54.95 -29.46 -39.42
C ARG A 349 -56.11 -29.35 -38.42
N LYS A 350 -55.81 -29.46 -37.13
CA LYS A 350 -56.54 -28.78 -36.03
C LYS A 350 -55.60 -28.03 -35.09
N ARG A 351 -56.09 -26.90 -34.56
CA ARG A 351 -55.46 -26.08 -33.51
C ARG A 351 -55.61 -26.76 -32.14
N GLY A 352 -54.54 -26.77 -31.33
CA GLY A 352 -54.59 -26.91 -29.87
C GLY A 352 -53.75 -25.79 -29.25
N ARG A 353 -54.18 -24.93 -28.30
CA ARG A 353 -55.18 -24.99 -27.22
C ARG A 353 -54.70 -25.71 -25.95
N LYS A 354 -53.89 -24.98 -25.16
CA LYS A 354 -53.66 -25.02 -23.70
C LYS A 354 -54.16 -26.26 -22.94
N LYS A 355 -53.23 -27.00 -22.30
CA LYS A 355 -53.50 -27.81 -21.10
C LYS A 355 -52.94 -27.10 -19.87
N LYS A 356 -53.61 -27.22 -18.71
CA LYS A 356 -53.15 -26.64 -17.43
C LYS A 356 -51.89 -27.36 -16.93
N TRP A 357 -50.97 -26.61 -16.34
CA TRP A 357 -50.04 -27.13 -15.33
C TRP A 357 -50.68 -27.02 -13.94
N ASN A 358 -50.20 -27.82 -12.98
CA ASN A 358 -50.72 -27.89 -11.61
C ASN A 358 -49.59 -27.73 -10.59
N ASP A 359 -49.91 -27.23 -9.41
CA ASP A 359 -48.98 -26.32 -8.71
C ASP A 359 -48.14 -26.98 -7.60
N LYS A 360 -47.12 -27.79 -7.96
CA LYS A 360 -46.25 -28.47 -6.97
C LYS A 360 -44.73 -28.46 -7.18
N ASP A 361 -44.21 -28.19 -8.37
CA ASP A 361 -42.75 -28.26 -8.64
C ASP A 361 -41.99 -26.92 -8.47
N LYS A 362 -42.58 -25.96 -7.74
CA LYS A 362 -42.06 -24.57 -7.59
C LYS A 362 -40.89 -24.39 -6.61
N ASN A 363 -40.15 -25.45 -6.25
CA ASN A 363 -39.09 -25.35 -5.23
C ASN A 363 -37.72 -25.94 -5.63
N ASN A 364 -37.39 -25.91 -6.91
CA ASN A 364 -36.00 -25.95 -7.38
C ASN A 364 -35.77 -24.86 -8.45
N GLY A 365 -35.75 -23.61 -7.99
CA GLY A 365 -35.85 -22.40 -8.83
C GLY A 365 -34.56 -22.04 -9.58
N ASN A 366 -34.13 -22.87 -10.53
CA ASN A 366 -33.08 -22.51 -11.50
C ASN A 366 -33.59 -21.52 -12.57
N TYR A 367 -34.03 -20.34 -12.14
CA TYR A 367 -34.52 -19.27 -13.01
C TYR A 367 -34.18 -17.88 -12.46
N ASN A 368 -32.95 -17.43 -12.71
CA ASN A 368 -32.68 -16.03 -13.03
C ASN A 368 -31.41 -15.82 -13.89
N GLY A 369 -30.92 -16.87 -14.56
CA GLY A 369 -29.86 -16.76 -15.56
C GLY A 369 -30.37 -16.10 -16.85
N LYS A 370 -29.47 -15.38 -17.54
CA LYS A 370 -29.64 -14.63 -18.81
C LYS A 370 -30.19 -13.18 -18.78
N MET A 371 -30.57 -12.62 -17.63
CA MET A 371 -30.84 -11.16 -17.55
C MET A 371 -30.14 -10.45 -16.37
N GLY A 372 -30.00 -11.10 -15.22
CA GLY A 372 -29.34 -10.51 -14.04
C GLY A 372 -27.81 -10.49 -14.05
N ARG A 373 -27.14 -10.66 -15.21
CA ARG A 373 -25.67 -10.77 -15.33
C ARG A 373 -25.07 -10.15 -16.61
N LEU A 374 -25.73 -9.16 -17.22
CA LEU A 374 -25.13 -8.41 -18.34
C LEU A 374 -24.03 -7.43 -17.88
N PHE A 375 -23.93 -7.18 -16.57
CA PHE A 375 -23.07 -6.17 -15.94
C PHE A 375 -21.75 -6.72 -15.40
N ASP A 376 -21.41 -7.98 -15.69
CA ASP A 376 -20.21 -8.64 -15.13
C ASP A 376 -18.91 -8.33 -15.89
N GLU A 377 -18.97 -7.79 -17.12
CA GLU A 377 -17.81 -7.70 -18.03
C GLU A 377 -17.68 -6.38 -18.85
N ILE A 378 -18.73 -5.56 -19.00
CA ILE A 378 -18.70 -4.40 -19.91
C ILE A 378 -18.46 -3.09 -19.14
N THR A 379 -17.23 -2.58 -19.26
CA THR A 379 -16.74 -1.25 -18.84
C THR A 379 -17.13 -0.77 -17.43
N VAL A 380 -16.17 -0.90 -16.50
CA VAL A 380 -15.81 0.30 -15.72
C VAL A 380 -15.32 1.33 -16.74
N PRO A 381 -15.94 2.52 -16.88
CA PRO A 381 -15.50 3.48 -17.87
C PRO A 381 -14.07 3.93 -17.59
N SER A 382 -13.22 4.01 -18.62
CA SER A 382 -11.85 4.52 -18.52
C SER A 382 -11.87 6.06 -18.45
N ILE A 383 -12.35 6.55 -17.30
CA ILE A 383 -12.49 7.98 -16.98
C ILE A 383 -11.10 8.62 -16.94
N ARG A 384 -10.93 9.71 -17.68
CA ARG A 384 -9.67 10.46 -17.75
C ARG A 384 -9.50 11.29 -16.48
N HIS A 385 -8.27 11.64 -16.10
CA HIS A 385 -8.03 12.50 -14.94
C HIS A 385 -8.81 13.83 -15.02
N GLU A 386 -8.91 14.44 -16.20
CA GLU A 386 -9.72 15.65 -16.46
C GLU A 386 -11.23 15.45 -16.15
N GLU A 387 -11.74 14.22 -16.33
CA GLU A 387 -13.15 13.84 -16.09
C GLU A 387 -13.41 13.39 -14.65
N SER A 388 -12.36 13.30 -13.82
CA SER A 388 -12.44 12.96 -12.39
C SER A 388 -12.73 14.16 -11.48
N ALA A 389 -12.64 15.38 -12.03
CA ALA A 389 -12.94 16.61 -11.33
C ALA A 389 -14.43 16.71 -10.96
N LEU A 390 -14.72 17.08 -9.72
CA LEU A 390 -16.06 17.20 -9.16
C LEU A 390 -16.39 18.68 -8.93
N GLU A 391 -17.32 19.21 -9.72
CA GLU A 391 -17.88 20.55 -9.54
C GLU A 391 -19.06 20.53 -8.56
N LEU A 392 -19.15 21.58 -7.73
CA LEU A 392 -20.30 21.77 -6.82
C LEU A 392 -21.63 21.80 -7.61
N PRO A 393 -22.68 21.08 -7.17
CA PRO A 393 -22.91 20.57 -5.81
C PRO A 393 -22.24 19.24 -5.46
N ARG A 394 -21.39 18.65 -6.31
CA ARG A 394 -20.65 17.41 -6.02
C ARG A 394 -19.24 17.69 -5.51
N PHE A 395 -18.77 16.83 -4.61
CA PHE A 395 -17.39 16.79 -4.11
C PHE A 395 -17.09 15.40 -3.53
N ALA A 396 -15.81 15.09 -3.30
CA ALA A 396 -15.37 13.84 -2.67
C ALA A 396 -15.14 14.05 -1.18
N LEU A 397 -15.50 13.06 -0.37
CA LEU A 397 -15.33 13.06 1.08
C LEU A 397 -14.47 11.87 1.50
N SER A 398 -13.21 12.15 1.86
CA SER A 398 -12.28 11.17 2.40
C SER A 398 -12.49 11.03 3.91
N VAL A 399 -12.70 9.79 4.37
CA VAL A 399 -13.06 9.46 5.76
C VAL A 399 -12.18 8.31 6.27
N ASN A 400 -11.43 8.54 7.35
CA ASN A 400 -10.84 7.46 8.14
C ASN A 400 -11.69 7.28 9.41
N CYS A 401 -12.20 6.07 9.68
CA CYS A 401 -13.12 5.84 10.79
C CYS A 401 -13.03 4.43 11.40
N GLY A 402 -13.48 4.31 12.64
CA GLY A 402 -13.59 3.04 13.35
C GLY A 402 -14.84 2.25 12.97
N GLY A 403 -14.94 1.04 13.50
CA GLY A 403 -16.08 0.14 13.29
C GLY A 403 -17.44 0.76 13.64
N GLY A 404 -18.47 0.30 12.93
CA GLY A 404 -19.84 0.75 13.13
C GLY A 404 -20.18 2.13 12.54
N THR A 405 -19.23 2.93 12.05
CA THR A 405 -19.49 4.22 11.38
C THR A 405 -20.27 4.03 10.07
N TYR A 406 -21.33 4.81 9.85
CA TYR A 406 -22.10 4.83 8.59
C TYR A 406 -21.82 6.12 7.83
N ILE A 407 -21.16 6.02 6.67
CA ILE A 407 -20.80 7.17 5.84
C ILE A 407 -22.06 7.90 5.32
N ARG A 408 -23.13 7.16 4.99
CA ARG A 408 -24.44 7.70 4.61
C ARG A 408 -25.03 8.67 5.67
N SER A 409 -24.98 8.31 6.95
CA SER A 409 -25.41 9.20 8.04
C SER A 409 -24.45 10.38 8.22
N LEU A 410 -23.13 10.16 8.12
CA LEU A 410 -22.13 11.23 8.22
C LEU A 410 -22.34 12.30 7.14
N VAL A 411 -22.60 11.89 5.89
CA VAL A 411 -22.90 12.80 4.77
C VAL A 411 -24.16 13.64 5.03
N ARG A 412 -25.25 13.02 5.51
CA ARG A 412 -26.47 13.75 5.93
C ARG A 412 -26.16 14.81 7.00
N ASP A 413 -25.45 14.40 8.05
CA ASP A 413 -25.18 15.24 9.22
C ASP A 413 -24.27 16.44 8.86
N ILE A 414 -23.29 16.22 7.97
CA ILE A 414 -22.46 17.27 7.36
C ILE A 414 -23.31 18.21 6.50
N GLY A 415 -24.24 17.68 5.69
CA GLY A 415 -25.14 18.48 4.87
C GLY A 415 -25.98 19.47 5.69
N TYR A 416 -26.44 19.06 6.88
CA TYR A 416 -27.14 19.94 7.82
C TYR A 416 -26.23 21.01 8.43
N GLU A 417 -24.98 20.68 8.78
CA GLU A 417 -24.00 21.66 9.29
C GLU A 417 -23.61 22.70 8.22
N LEU A 418 -23.56 22.31 6.94
CA LEU A 418 -23.41 23.21 5.79
C LEU A 418 -24.69 24.05 5.51
N GLY A 419 -25.73 23.94 6.33
CA GLY A 419 -26.98 24.70 6.17
C GLY A 419 -27.83 24.28 4.96
N THR A 420 -27.63 23.07 4.46
CA THR A 420 -28.34 22.51 3.30
C THR A 420 -28.81 21.09 3.61
N VAL A 421 -28.86 20.20 2.62
CA VAL A 421 -28.94 18.76 2.77
C VAL A 421 -27.97 18.09 1.79
N ALA A 422 -27.60 16.83 2.06
CA ALA A 422 -26.67 16.09 1.22
C ALA A 422 -27.02 14.60 1.14
N THR A 423 -26.68 13.98 0.01
CA THR A 423 -26.87 12.55 -0.25
C THR A 423 -25.55 11.91 -0.72
N MET A 424 -25.28 10.68 -0.27
CA MET A 424 -24.13 9.90 -0.73
C MET A 424 -24.42 9.26 -2.10
N THR A 425 -23.70 9.67 -3.14
CA THR A 425 -23.96 9.24 -4.53
C THR A 425 -23.10 8.07 -4.98
N GLY A 426 -21.89 7.93 -4.42
CA GLY A 426 -20.97 6.80 -4.59
C GLY A 426 -20.14 6.60 -3.32
N LEU A 427 -19.57 5.40 -3.12
CA LEU A 427 -18.75 5.05 -1.96
C LEU A 427 -17.72 3.97 -2.31
N VAL A 428 -16.47 4.15 -1.89
CA VAL A 428 -15.40 3.15 -1.98
C VAL A 428 -14.81 2.95 -0.60
N ARG A 429 -14.66 1.70 -0.16
CA ARG A 429 -13.81 1.38 0.99
C ARG A 429 -12.37 1.15 0.51
N THR A 430 -11.49 2.12 0.75
CA THR A 430 -10.08 2.07 0.34
C THR A 430 -9.19 1.27 1.31
N LYS A 431 -9.64 1.04 2.56
CA LYS A 431 -8.96 0.19 3.55
C LYS A 431 -9.95 -0.52 4.49
N GLN A 432 -9.66 -1.74 4.93
CA GLN A 432 -10.36 -2.41 6.05
C GLN A 432 -9.39 -3.27 6.87
N GLY A 433 -9.01 -2.82 8.09
CA GLY A 433 -7.87 -3.40 8.79
C GLY A 433 -6.61 -3.27 7.95
N PRO A 434 -5.60 -4.17 8.03
CA PRO A 434 -4.37 -4.06 7.23
C PRO A 434 -4.61 -3.96 5.71
N PHE A 435 -5.67 -4.56 5.18
CA PHE A 435 -5.90 -4.64 3.74
C PHE A 435 -6.32 -3.30 3.10
N VAL A 436 -5.56 -2.86 2.08
CA VAL A 436 -5.89 -1.70 1.24
C VAL A 436 -6.44 -2.11 -0.13
N LEU A 437 -6.83 -1.12 -0.94
CA LEU A 437 -7.52 -1.32 -2.22
C LEU A 437 -6.66 -1.99 -3.31
N GLY A 438 -5.34 -1.71 -3.32
CA GLY A 438 -4.42 -2.28 -4.30
C GLY A 438 -4.26 -3.80 -4.19
N ASP A 439 -4.21 -4.33 -2.96
CA ASP A 439 -4.00 -5.77 -2.69
C ASP A 439 -5.27 -6.62 -2.82
N ALA A 440 -6.43 -5.98 -2.93
CA ALA A 440 -7.72 -6.63 -2.87
C ALA A 440 -8.06 -7.31 -4.22
N LEU A 441 -7.93 -8.64 -4.28
CA LEU A 441 -8.13 -9.46 -5.49
C LEU A 441 -9.35 -8.98 -6.30
N ARG A 442 -9.15 -8.67 -7.58
CA ARG A 442 -10.23 -8.22 -8.47
C ARG A 442 -11.05 -9.44 -8.91
N LYS A 443 -12.26 -9.21 -9.43
CA LYS A 443 -13.22 -10.29 -9.77
C LYS A 443 -12.61 -11.36 -10.70
N ASP A 444 -11.72 -10.94 -11.59
CA ASP A 444 -11.10 -11.80 -12.60
C ASP A 444 -9.99 -12.68 -11.97
N ASP A 445 -9.40 -12.22 -10.86
CA ASP A 445 -8.45 -12.95 -10.01
C ASP A 445 -9.15 -13.86 -8.97
N TRP A 446 -10.48 -13.97 -8.96
CA TRP A 446 -11.21 -14.86 -8.04
C TRP A 446 -11.17 -16.33 -8.49
N THR A 447 -9.98 -16.80 -8.85
CA THR A 447 -9.67 -18.21 -9.12
C THR A 447 -9.25 -18.93 -7.84
N ALA A 448 -9.34 -20.25 -7.81
CA ALA A 448 -9.03 -21.03 -6.61
C ALA A 448 -7.55 -20.90 -6.19
N ASP A 449 -6.63 -20.90 -7.17
CA ASP A 449 -5.19 -20.82 -6.91
C ASP A 449 -4.78 -19.40 -6.45
N MET A 450 -5.33 -18.33 -7.04
CA MET A 450 -5.10 -16.95 -6.57
C MET A 450 -5.66 -16.72 -5.15
N ILE A 451 -6.81 -17.30 -4.83
CA ILE A 451 -7.38 -17.28 -3.48
C ILE A 451 -6.49 -18.06 -2.51
N TYR A 452 -5.97 -19.23 -2.91
CA TYR A 452 -5.02 -20.02 -2.12
C TYR A 452 -3.75 -19.22 -1.81
N ASP A 453 -3.14 -18.57 -2.80
CA ASP A 453 -1.91 -17.77 -2.60
C ASP A 453 -2.15 -16.46 -1.82
N ALA A 454 -3.34 -15.87 -1.89
CA ALA A 454 -3.71 -14.75 -1.02
C ALA A 454 -3.84 -15.20 0.45
N ILE A 455 -4.43 -16.37 0.71
CA ILE A 455 -4.47 -16.96 2.06
C ILE A 455 -3.04 -17.31 2.53
N ARG A 456 -2.21 -17.86 1.64
CA ARG A 456 -0.83 -18.25 1.96
C ARG A 456 0.02 -17.04 2.39
N ARG A 457 -0.07 -15.92 1.65
CA ARG A 457 0.59 -14.65 2.01
C ARG A 457 0.12 -14.13 3.37
N CYS A 458 -1.19 -13.94 3.55
CA CYS A 458 -1.76 -13.44 4.82
C CYS A 458 -1.44 -14.32 6.04
N ASN A 459 -1.31 -15.64 5.85
CA ASN A 459 -0.89 -16.56 6.91
C ASN A 459 0.63 -16.57 7.14
N GLN A 460 1.46 -16.23 6.14
CA GLN A 460 2.91 -16.12 6.26
C GLN A 460 3.30 -14.82 6.99
N GLU A 461 2.71 -13.69 6.59
CA GLU A 461 2.80 -12.40 7.29
C GLU A 461 2.50 -12.56 8.80
N ARG A 462 1.40 -13.25 9.13
CA ARG A 462 1.04 -13.57 10.52
C ARG A 462 1.94 -14.55 11.24
N ARG A 463 2.66 -15.41 10.53
CA ARG A 463 3.54 -16.40 11.16
C ARG A 463 4.85 -15.77 11.59
N ASN A 464 5.38 -14.87 10.76
CA ASN A 464 6.52 -14.03 11.10
C ASN A 464 6.23 -13.20 12.37
N TYR A 465 5.01 -12.65 12.49
CA TYR A 465 4.53 -11.94 13.68
C TYR A 465 4.36 -12.81 14.96
N ILE A 466 4.49 -14.14 14.86
CA ILE A 466 4.39 -15.07 16.01
C ILE A 466 5.75 -15.69 16.34
N ASP A 467 6.62 -15.95 15.34
CA ASP A 467 7.98 -16.45 15.59
C ASP A 467 8.88 -15.40 16.28
N THR A 468 8.58 -14.11 16.17
CA THR A 468 9.31 -13.02 16.87
C THR A 468 9.22 -13.08 18.41
N ASP A 469 8.17 -13.69 18.97
CA ASP A 469 8.00 -13.84 20.44
C ASP A 469 8.48 -15.22 20.97
N ALA A 470 8.97 -16.12 20.10
CA ALA A 470 8.98 -17.56 20.37
C ALA A 470 10.26 -18.14 21.03
N VAL A 471 11.00 -17.38 21.85
CA VAL A 471 12.26 -17.86 22.50
C VAL A 471 12.28 -17.77 24.04
N ILE A 472 11.32 -18.41 24.70
CA ILE A 472 11.53 -18.96 26.06
C ILE A 472 11.00 -20.40 26.09
N ASN A 473 11.88 -21.39 26.29
CA ASN A 473 11.49 -22.81 26.24
C ASN A 473 12.36 -23.72 27.12
N ILE A 474 12.09 -23.77 28.43
CA ILE A 474 12.56 -24.86 29.30
C ILE A 474 11.42 -25.44 30.14
N ARG A 475 10.95 -26.60 29.69
CA ARG A 475 10.34 -27.73 30.43
C ARG A 475 10.33 -27.62 31.97
N GLY A 476 9.14 -27.72 32.55
CA GLY A 476 8.93 -28.10 33.95
C GLY A 476 7.52 -28.64 34.16
N GLY A 477 7.38 -29.93 34.49
CA GLY A 477 6.09 -30.51 34.85
C GLY A 477 5.86 -30.39 36.36
N GLY A 478 4.73 -29.81 36.76
CA GLY A 478 4.33 -29.63 38.16
C GLY A 478 2.80 -29.61 38.28
N GLN A 479 2.30 -29.97 39.45
CA GLN A 479 0.86 -30.05 39.74
C GLN A 479 0.33 -28.77 40.40
N ASP A 480 -0.96 -28.54 40.16
CA ASP A 480 -1.96 -28.00 41.08
C ASP A 480 -1.56 -26.85 42.03
N GLU A 481 -1.97 -25.61 41.71
CA GLU A 481 -2.51 -24.67 42.70
C GLU A 481 -3.38 -23.59 42.03
N GLU A 482 -4.38 -23.07 42.75
CA GLU A 482 -5.36 -22.11 42.23
C GLU A 482 -4.88 -20.66 42.43
N GLY A 483 -4.86 -19.85 41.37
CA GLY A 483 -4.48 -18.44 41.42
C GLY A 483 -5.12 -17.64 40.29
N GLU A 484 -5.59 -16.43 40.60
CA GLU A 484 -6.23 -15.53 39.65
C GLU A 484 -5.18 -14.94 38.67
N VAL A 485 -5.46 -15.01 37.37
CA VAL A 485 -4.68 -14.35 36.32
C VAL A 485 -5.63 -13.45 35.54
N GLU A 486 -5.35 -12.15 35.50
CA GLU A 486 -6.22 -11.15 34.88
C GLU A 486 -6.19 -11.18 33.35
N GLU A 487 -7.23 -10.61 32.74
CA GLU A 487 -7.58 -10.71 31.32
C GLU A 487 -6.79 -9.71 30.44
N GLU A 488 -5.46 -9.84 30.37
CA GLU A 488 -4.59 -8.91 29.62
C GLU A 488 -3.68 -9.58 28.57
N MET A 489 -4.27 -10.23 27.55
CA MET A 489 -3.59 -10.50 26.27
C MET A 489 -4.59 -10.78 25.13
N LEU A 490 -5.11 -9.74 24.47
CA LEU A 490 -5.65 -9.81 23.08
C LEU A 490 -6.02 -8.45 22.44
N SER A 491 -5.21 -7.40 22.62
CA SER A 491 -5.48 -6.05 22.07
C SER A 491 -4.38 -5.55 21.12
N ALA A 492 -4.32 -6.12 19.91
CA ALA A 492 -3.48 -5.65 18.80
C ALA A 492 -4.34 -5.23 17.58
N ALA A 493 -5.27 -4.29 17.81
CA ALA A 493 -5.68 -3.38 16.76
C ALA A 493 -4.68 -2.21 16.71
N PRO A 494 -4.52 -1.48 15.59
CA PRO A 494 -3.73 -0.25 15.59
C PRO A 494 -4.33 0.73 16.60
N THR A 495 -3.58 1.01 17.66
CA THR A 495 -3.96 1.93 18.74
C THR A 495 -4.31 3.29 18.14
N PRO A 496 -5.38 3.99 18.59
CA PRO A 496 -5.79 5.26 18.00
C PRO A 496 -4.74 6.36 18.26
N ALA A 497 -3.80 6.50 17.34
CA ALA A 497 -2.69 7.48 17.32
C ALA A 497 -2.18 7.81 18.73
N SER A 498 -1.78 6.78 19.49
CA SER A 498 -1.22 6.97 20.82
C SER A 498 0.08 7.76 20.70
N PHE A 499 0.15 8.89 21.40
CA PHE A 499 1.41 9.57 21.65
C PHE A 499 2.43 8.53 22.17
N TYR A 500 3.65 8.58 21.65
CA TYR A 500 4.69 7.59 21.92
C TYR A 500 4.85 7.34 23.43
N PRO A 501 5.14 6.10 23.90
CA PRO A 501 5.05 5.73 25.32
C PRO A 501 5.89 6.55 26.30
N ILE A 502 6.82 7.37 25.82
CA ILE A 502 7.67 8.26 26.60
C ILE A 502 7.34 9.72 26.27
N GLY A 503 7.09 10.53 27.31
CA GLY A 503 6.90 11.98 27.23
C GLY A 503 5.47 12.44 27.55
N THR A 504 5.10 13.62 27.05
CA THR A 504 3.76 14.20 27.24
C THR A 504 3.39 15.06 26.02
N PRO A 505 2.19 14.91 25.43
CA PRO A 505 1.73 15.79 24.36
C PRO A 505 1.84 17.28 24.70
N GLY A 506 2.43 18.05 23.79
CA GLY A 506 2.69 19.49 23.95
C GLY A 506 3.92 19.83 24.80
N LYS A 507 4.76 18.86 25.18
CA LYS A 507 6.00 19.10 25.94
C LYS A 507 7.19 18.33 25.35
N PRO A 508 8.26 19.01 24.92
CA PRO A 508 9.52 18.34 24.57
C PRO A 508 10.09 17.52 25.74
N TRP A 509 10.82 16.46 25.42
CA TRP A 509 11.48 15.59 26.40
C TRP A 509 12.53 16.33 27.22
N THR A 510 12.42 16.20 28.54
CA THR A 510 13.48 16.59 29.48
C THR A 510 14.53 15.48 29.57
N GLU A 511 15.57 15.70 30.38
CA GLU A 511 16.59 14.69 30.64
C GLU A 511 16.01 13.38 31.24
N VAL A 512 14.85 13.46 31.92
CA VAL A 512 14.17 12.29 32.49
C VAL A 512 13.61 11.39 31.39
N GLU A 513 12.91 11.95 30.41
CA GLU A 513 12.39 11.21 29.25
C GLU A 513 13.52 10.66 28.38
N ARG A 514 14.58 11.45 28.13
CA ARG A 514 15.77 11.01 27.36
C ARG A 514 16.48 9.85 28.05
N SER A 515 16.68 9.94 29.37
CA SER A 515 17.23 8.86 30.18
C SER A 515 16.35 7.62 30.18
N LEU A 516 15.02 7.78 30.24
CA LEU A 516 14.07 6.66 30.18
C LEU A 516 14.18 5.94 28.83
N TRP A 517 14.17 6.67 27.71
CA TRP A 517 14.36 6.09 26.37
C TRP A 517 15.69 5.36 26.24
N LYS A 518 16.79 6.03 26.61
CA LYS A 518 18.17 5.47 26.56
C LYS A 518 18.34 4.25 27.47
N SER A 519 17.54 4.12 28.53
CA SER A 519 17.48 2.93 29.38
C SER A 519 16.59 1.82 28.83
N GLY A 520 15.58 2.16 28.00
CA GLY A 520 14.67 1.22 27.34
C GLY A 520 15.34 0.51 26.18
N VAL A 521 16.03 1.25 25.32
CA VAL A 521 16.79 0.74 24.17
C VAL A 521 17.79 -0.36 24.59
N LYS A 522 17.73 -1.52 23.92
CA LYS A 522 18.56 -2.71 24.22
C LYS A 522 19.45 -3.09 23.05
N VAL A 523 20.52 -3.82 23.37
CA VAL A 523 21.35 -4.54 22.40
C VAL A 523 20.51 -5.69 21.83
N GLN A 524 20.35 -5.74 20.51
CA GLN A 524 19.57 -6.76 19.80
C GLN A 524 20.45 -7.60 18.87
N ARG A 525 21.54 -7.02 18.34
CA ARG A 525 22.48 -7.66 17.41
C ARG A 525 23.93 -7.24 17.70
N SER A 526 24.93 -7.87 17.07
CA SER A 526 26.34 -7.61 17.39
C SER A 526 27.15 -7.07 16.23
N TYR A 527 27.59 -5.82 16.36
CA TYR A 527 28.50 -5.12 15.44
C TYR A 527 29.83 -5.87 15.29
N LYS A 528 30.34 -6.45 16.38
CA LYS A 528 31.51 -7.31 16.31
C LYS A 528 31.25 -8.52 15.40
N ALA A 529 30.25 -9.34 15.71
CA ALA A 529 30.03 -10.60 14.99
C ALA A 529 29.54 -10.41 13.54
N GLU A 530 28.86 -9.31 13.25
CA GLU A 530 28.17 -9.07 11.98
C GLU A 530 28.84 -8.07 11.05
N VAL A 531 29.79 -7.26 11.55
CA VAL A 531 30.58 -6.31 10.76
C VAL A 531 32.06 -6.61 10.94
N LEU A 532 32.63 -6.41 12.14
CA LEU A 532 34.08 -6.55 12.35
C LEU A 532 34.60 -7.93 11.95
N ASP A 533 33.93 -8.99 12.40
CA ASP A 533 34.29 -10.38 12.12
C ASP A 533 34.04 -10.74 10.64
N GLU A 534 33.36 -9.91 9.84
CA GLU A 534 33.26 -10.04 8.37
C GLU A 534 34.33 -9.23 7.64
N LEU A 535 34.75 -8.07 8.18
CA LEU A 535 35.87 -7.28 7.64
C LEU A 535 37.20 -8.03 7.81
N ASP A 536 37.38 -8.71 8.94
CA ASP A 536 38.51 -9.61 9.23
C ASP A 536 38.59 -10.84 8.27
N ARG A 537 37.60 -11.04 7.39
CA ARG A 537 37.57 -12.11 6.37
C ARG A 537 37.74 -11.59 4.93
N LEU A 538 37.98 -10.30 4.76
CA LEU A 538 38.23 -9.72 3.44
C LEU A 538 39.59 -10.16 2.88
N ASP A 539 39.72 -10.09 1.57
CA ASP A 539 40.93 -10.47 0.83
C ASP A 539 42.07 -9.45 1.09
N ASP A 540 42.97 -9.81 2.02
CA ASP A 540 44.11 -9.01 2.46
C ASP A 540 45.08 -8.60 1.33
N ASP A 541 45.10 -9.31 0.19
CA ASP A 541 45.90 -8.91 -0.98
C ASP A 541 45.27 -7.73 -1.74
N VAL A 542 43.95 -7.51 -1.58
CA VAL A 542 43.17 -6.48 -2.29
C VAL A 542 42.84 -5.30 -1.40
N TRP A 543 42.47 -5.56 -0.15
CA TRP A 543 41.86 -4.59 0.75
C TRP A 543 42.80 -4.17 1.89
N ASP A 544 42.59 -2.96 2.39
CA ASP A 544 43.27 -2.36 3.53
C ASP A 544 42.19 -1.88 4.50
N VAL A 545 42.05 -2.58 5.64
CA VAL A 545 40.99 -2.33 6.64
C VAL A 545 41.53 -1.37 7.70
N VAL A 546 41.10 -0.11 7.63
CA VAL A 546 41.66 1.02 8.38
C VAL A 546 40.70 1.44 9.50
N ARG A 547 41.13 1.33 10.77
CA ARG A 547 40.42 1.97 11.88
C ARG A 547 40.64 3.48 11.82
N TYR A 548 39.60 4.25 11.51
CA TYR A 548 39.67 5.72 11.48
C TYR A 548 39.26 6.38 12.80
N GLY A 549 38.60 5.66 13.70
CA GLY A 549 38.19 6.21 14.99
C GLY A 549 37.53 5.22 15.94
N SER A 550 36.71 5.76 16.84
CA SER A 550 35.82 5.02 17.74
C SER A 550 34.86 5.98 18.43
N LEU A 551 33.66 5.50 18.77
CA LEU A 551 32.69 6.33 19.50
C LEU A 551 33.17 6.60 20.94
N PRO A 552 33.20 7.85 21.44
CA PRO A 552 33.82 8.20 22.72
C PRO A 552 33.23 7.48 23.94
N HIS A 553 31.96 7.09 23.89
CA HIS A 553 31.25 6.47 25.02
C HIS A 553 31.61 4.99 25.26
N ASP A 554 32.13 4.26 24.26
CA ASP A 554 32.71 2.92 24.41
C ASP A 554 33.67 2.64 23.24
N GLN A 555 34.95 2.98 23.45
CA GLN A 555 35.98 2.96 22.40
C GLN A 555 36.54 1.56 22.07
N GLU A 556 36.24 0.57 22.91
CA GLU A 556 36.63 -0.83 22.68
C GLU A 556 35.53 -1.58 21.91
N ARG A 557 34.25 -1.29 22.21
CA ARG A 557 33.10 -1.92 21.56
C ARG A 557 32.71 -1.30 20.22
N TYR A 558 32.91 0.01 20.05
CA TYR A 558 32.54 0.74 18.84
C TYR A 558 33.74 1.38 18.12
N PRO A 559 34.75 0.59 17.69
CA PRO A 559 35.77 1.06 16.76
C PRO A 559 35.16 1.33 15.37
N LEU A 560 35.56 2.44 14.74
CA LEU A 560 35.07 2.85 13.42
C LEU A 560 36.09 2.48 12.35
N TYR A 561 35.62 1.80 11.29
CA TYR A 561 36.46 1.23 10.24
C TYR A 561 36.01 1.66 8.84
N GLY A 562 37.00 1.91 7.98
CA GLY A 562 36.85 2.00 6.54
C GLY A 562 37.66 0.91 5.84
N VAL A 563 37.23 0.49 4.65
CA VAL A 563 37.92 -0.48 3.80
C VAL A 563 38.27 0.20 2.49
N ARG A 564 39.56 0.20 2.13
CA ARG A 564 40.03 0.74 0.84
C ARG A 564 40.81 -0.28 0.03
N ASN A 565 40.88 -0.13 -1.29
CA ASN A 565 41.73 -0.97 -2.12
C ASN A 565 43.21 -0.56 -2.01
N ARG A 566 44.12 -1.55 -2.00
CA ARG A 566 45.58 -1.33 -1.88
C ARG A 566 46.20 -0.67 -3.11
N ASN A 567 45.67 -0.94 -4.30
CA ASN A 567 46.13 -0.41 -5.58
C ASN A 567 45.55 0.99 -5.89
N TRP A 568 45.54 1.85 -4.87
CA TRP A 568 45.12 3.26 -4.97
C TRP A 568 46.09 4.03 -5.87
N GLY A 569 45.57 4.92 -6.74
CA GLY A 569 46.40 5.67 -7.69
C GLY A 569 45.78 7.01 -8.10
N ASP A 570 46.63 8.02 -8.26
CA ASP A 570 46.24 9.43 -8.46
C ASP A 570 45.51 9.69 -9.79
N ASP A 571 45.58 8.75 -10.74
CA ASP A 571 44.90 8.77 -12.04
C ASP A 571 43.51 8.12 -12.03
N LYS A 572 43.13 7.44 -10.93
CA LYS A 572 41.86 6.72 -10.79
C LYS A 572 40.75 7.59 -10.17
N PRO A 573 39.48 7.46 -10.62
CA PRO A 573 38.34 8.09 -9.96
C PRO A 573 38.18 7.65 -8.49
N CYS A 574 37.95 8.59 -7.58
CA CYS A 574 37.71 8.30 -6.16
C CYS A 574 36.22 8.11 -5.85
N ILE A 575 35.87 6.96 -5.27
CA ILE A 575 34.52 6.52 -4.98
C ILE A 575 34.38 6.31 -3.46
N LEU A 576 33.40 6.99 -2.86
CA LEU A 576 32.96 6.74 -1.49
C LEU A 576 31.68 5.90 -1.50
N ILE A 577 31.62 4.90 -0.63
CA ILE A 577 30.40 4.13 -0.33
C ILE A 577 30.20 4.19 1.18
N THR A 578 29.08 4.72 1.66
CA THR A 578 28.72 4.76 3.09
C THR A 578 27.53 3.85 3.38
N GLY A 579 27.56 3.15 4.51
CA GLY A 579 26.46 2.31 4.99
C GLY A 579 26.31 2.44 6.51
N GLY A 580 25.11 2.13 7.01
CA GLY A 580 24.84 2.19 8.45
C GLY A 580 24.97 3.58 9.06
N VAL A 581 24.62 4.64 8.29
CA VAL A 581 24.56 6.03 8.79
C VAL A 581 23.41 6.18 9.79
N HIS A 582 22.27 5.53 9.54
CA HIS A 582 21.42 5.04 10.62
C HIS A 582 21.72 3.56 10.85
N GLY A 583 21.66 3.12 12.11
CA GLY A 583 22.13 1.77 12.45
C GLY A 583 21.09 0.66 12.33
N TYR A 584 19.79 0.98 12.43
CA TYR A 584 18.72 -0.01 12.18
C TYR A 584 18.78 -0.58 10.76
N GLU A 585 19.23 0.24 9.81
CA GLU A 585 19.21 -0.03 8.38
C GLU A 585 20.24 -1.11 8.00
N THR A 586 19.73 -2.33 7.85
CA THR A 586 20.52 -3.56 7.85
C THR A 586 21.18 -3.79 6.51
N SER A 587 20.44 -3.56 5.41
CA SER A 587 20.95 -3.76 4.07
C SER A 587 22.00 -2.73 3.69
N GLY A 588 21.95 -1.51 4.23
CA GLY A 588 23.00 -0.52 4.02
C GLY A 588 24.38 -1.04 4.48
N VAL A 589 24.42 -1.65 5.66
CA VAL A 589 25.64 -2.26 6.21
C VAL A 589 26.01 -3.55 5.49
N LYS A 590 25.06 -4.48 5.35
CA LYS A 590 25.31 -5.81 4.77
C LYS A 590 25.56 -5.78 3.27
N GLY A 591 24.94 -4.86 2.54
CA GLY A 591 25.16 -4.58 1.13
C GLY A 591 26.54 -3.98 0.85
N ALA A 592 27.04 -3.09 1.71
CA ALA A 592 28.41 -2.57 1.62
C ALA A 592 29.46 -3.69 1.77
N ILE A 593 29.27 -4.59 2.74
CA ILE A 593 30.13 -5.77 2.96
C ILE A 593 30.01 -6.76 1.79
N LEU A 594 28.79 -7.07 1.34
CA LEU A 594 28.54 -7.99 0.22
C LEU A 594 29.15 -7.46 -1.09
N PHE A 595 29.12 -6.13 -1.31
CA PHE A 595 29.83 -5.51 -2.43
C PHE A 595 31.33 -5.78 -2.36
N LEU A 596 31.99 -5.51 -1.22
CA LEU A 596 33.43 -5.77 -1.03
C LEU A 596 33.78 -7.25 -1.28
N GLN A 597 32.96 -8.18 -0.77
CA GLN A 597 33.17 -9.62 -0.85
C GLN A 597 32.95 -10.18 -2.27
N ALA A 598 31.89 -9.76 -2.97
CA ALA A 598 31.46 -10.40 -4.23
C ALA A 598 31.77 -9.59 -5.51
N HIS A 599 31.90 -8.26 -5.43
CA HIS A 599 32.02 -7.38 -6.60
C HIS A 599 33.23 -6.43 -6.57
N GLY A 600 33.65 -5.93 -5.41
CA GLY A 600 34.62 -4.83 -5.30
C GLY A 600 35.96 -5.12 -5.97
N LYS A 601 36.43 -6.38 -5.95
CA LYS A 601 37.66 -6.82 -6.64
C LYS A 601 37.64 -6.60 -8.17
N LYS A 602 36.46 -6.57 -8.81
CA LYS A 602 36.31 -6.21 -10.24
C LYS A 602 36.63 -4.72 -10.49
N TYR A 603 36.31 -3.86 -9.52
CA TYR A 603 36.36 -2.40 -9.69
C TYR A 603 37.62 -1.77 -9.07
N ALA A 604 38.26 -2.40 -8.09
CA ALA A 604 39.49 -1.92 -7.46
C ALA A 604 40.65 -1.68 -8.46
N GLU A 605 40.72 -2.44 -9.55
CA GLU A 605 41.70 -2.19 -10.63
C GLU A 605 41.41 -0.92 -11.44
N LEU A 606 40.16 -0.43 -11.42
CA LEU A 606 39.67 0.65 -12.29
C LEU A 606 39.42 1.98 -11.55
N VAL A 607 39.13 1.93 -10.26
CA VAL A 607 38.80 3.09 -9.42
C VAL A 607 39.44 2.96 -8.03
N ASN A 608 39.58 4.10 -7.34
CA ASN A 608 39.89 4.14 -5.91
C ASN A 608 38.56 4.00 -5.14
N ILE A 609 38.44 2.99 -4.28
CA ILE A 609 37.22 2.67 -3.53
C ILE A 609 37.51 2.85 -2.05
N LEU A 610 36.75 3.70 -1.37
CA LEU A 610 36.62 3.69 0.08
C LEU A 610 35.18 3.27 0.46
N VAL A 611 35.06 2.21 1.24
CA VAL A 611 33.79 1.76 1.82
C VAL A 611 33.82 2.00 3.33
N ILE A 612 32.83 2.71 3.85
CA ILE A 612 32.58 2.86 5.28
C ILE A 612 31.32 2.03 5.59
N PRO A 613 31.46 0.73 5.93
CA PRO A 613 30.33 -0.18 5.95
C PRO A 613 29.35 0.06 7.11
N CYS A 614 29.78 0.69 8.21
CA CYS A 614 28.91 1.04 9.32
C CYS A 614 29.41 2.31 10.03
N VAL A 615 28.77 3.44 9.75
CA VAL A 615 29.10 4.74 10.37
C VAL A 615 28.64 4.83 11.83
N SER A 616 27.50 4.20 12.16
CA SER A 616 26.83 4.32 13.46
C SER A 616 26.70 2.98 14.19
N PRO A 617 27.82 2.33 14.62
CA PRO A 617 27.81 0.97 15.17
C PRO A 617 27.04 0.80 16.48
N TRP A 618 26.95 1.83 17.34
CA TRP A 618 26.05 1.79 18.50
C TRP A 618 24.61 1.61 18.06
N ALA A 619 24.17 2.42 17.10
CA ALA A 619 22.82 2.36 16.55
C ALA A 619 22.57 1.04 15.82
N TYR A 620 23.62 0.42 15.26
CA TYR A 620 23.53 -0.92 14.65
C TYR A 620 23.23 -2.00 15.67
N GLU A 621 23.97 -2.07 16.78
CA GLU A 621 23.74 -3.09 17.81
C GLU A 621 22.36 -2.95 18.48
N HIS A 622 21.82 -1.74 18.55
CA HIS A 622 20.56 -1.43 19.24
C HIS A 622 19.34 -1.36 18.31
N VAL A 623 19.54 -1.44 16.99
CA VAL A 623 18.53 -1.24 15.92
C VAL A 623 17.83 0.12 16.11
N GLN A 624 18.59 1.20 15.91
CA GLN A 624 18.13 2.58 16.13
C GLN A 624 18.42 3.50 14.95
N ARG A 625 17.55 4.49 14.76
CA ARG A 625 17.75 5.62 13.83
C ARG A 625 18.77 6.63 14.33
N TRP A 626 18.75 6.91 15.64
CA TRP A 626 19.65 7.88 16.27
C TRP A 626 20.89 7.25 16.85
N ASN A 627 21.89 8.10 17.14
CA ASN A 627 22.98 7.72 18.03
C ASN A 627 22.53 7.68 19.51
N ALA A 628 23.46 7.34 20.39
CA ALA A 628 23.21 7.18 21.82
C ALA A 628 22.66 8.45 22.52
N ASP A 629 22.76 9.62 21.90
CA ASP A 629 22.37 10.92 22.47
C ASP A 629 21.15 11.54 21.75
N LEU A 630 20.32 10.69 21.12
CA LEU A 630 19.07 11.07 20.43
C LEU A 630 19.27 12.02 19.24
N LYS A 631 20.45 11.96 18.58
CA LYS A 631 20.74 12.78 17.40
C LYS A 631 20.66 11.98 16.10
N ASP A 632 20.11 12.63 15.08
CA ASP A 632 19.98 12.12 13.72
C ASP A 632 21.31 12.32 12.98
N VAL A 633 22.07 11.23 12.81
CA VAL A 633 23.41 11.27 12.21
C VAL A 633 23.32 11.73 10.75
N ASN A 634 22.28 11.31 10.03
CA ASN A 634 22.00 11.78 8.66
C ASN A 634 21.35 13.18 8.62
N ARG A 635 21.53 14.01 9.66
CA ARG A 635 21.29 15.47 9.65
C ARG A 635 22.49 16.27 10.18
N SER A 636 23.65 15.61 10.29
CA SER A 636 24.83 16.10 10.99
C SER A 636 26.09 16.21 10.14
N PHE A 637 26.03 15.88 8.84
CA PHE A 637 27.15 16.03 7.90
C PHE A 637 27.26 17.48 7.40
N LYS A 638 27.83 18.32 8.26
CA LYS A 638 28.02 19.77 8.07
C LYS A 638 29.19 20.27 8.91
N GLU A 639 29.71 21.46 8.61
CA GLU A 639 30.70 22.14 9.46
C GLU A 639 30.11 22.34 10.88
N GLY A 640 30.87 21.98 11.91
CA GLY A 640 30.35 21.95 13.29
C GLY A 640 29.38 20.80 13.57
N SER A 641 29.50 19.69 12.82
CA SER A 641 28.83 18.39 12.99
C SER A 641 28.48 18.05 14.45
N GLU A 642 27.23 17.64 14.67
CA GLU A 642 26.64 17.53 16.00
C GLU A 642 26.72 16.11 16.62
N THR A 643 27.21 15.12 15.88
CA THR A 643 27.39 13.73 16.34
C THR A 643 28.85 13.29 16.23
N ASP A 644 29.29 12.39 17.11
CA ASP A 644 30.65 11.82 17.04
C ASP A 644 30.82 10.97 15.77
N GLU A 645 29.76 10.26 15.37
CA GLU A 645 29.66 9.45 14.15
C GLU A 645 30.02 10.26 12.89
N SER A 646 29.28 11.35 12.62
CA SER A 646 29.53 12.20 11.45
C SER A 646 30.83 13.00 11.56
N SER A 647 31.21 13.42 12.78
CA SER A 647 32.46 14.18 13.01
C SER A 647 33.70 13.33 12.75
N ALA A 648 33.69 12.07 13.17
CA ALA A 648 34.79 11.13 12.94
C ALA A 648 34.94 10.79 11.45
N LEU A 649 33.83 10.61 10.73
CA LEU A 649 33.90 10.36 9.28
C LEU A 649 34.38 11.59 8.51
N LEU A 650 33.85 12.79 8.77
CA LEU A 650 34.33 14.03 8.15
C LEU A 650 35.84 14.23 8.38
N SER A 651 36.28 14.10 9.64
CA SER A 651 37.71 14.22 10.00
C SER A 651 38.60 13.19 9.32
N TYR A 652 38.07 11.99 9.03
CA TYR A 652 38.79 10.96 8.28
C TYR A 652 38.86 11.29 6.79
N LEU A 653 37.75 11.71 6.16
CA LEU A 653 37.71 12.08 4.75
C LEU A 653 38.65 13.27 4.44
N ASP A 654 38.68 14.28 5.31
CA ASP A 654 39.62 15.41 5.23
C ASP A 654 41.10 14.96 5.36
N SER A 655 41.36 13.83 6.04
CA SER A 655 42.73 13.32 6.26
C SER A 655 43.31 12.50 5.10
N LEU A 656 42.51 12.19 4.07
CA LEU A 656 42.88 11.28 2.99
C LEU A 656 43.54 11.94 1.77
N ASP A 657 43.69 13.28 1.77
CA ASP A 657 44.35 14.07 0.71
C ASP A 657 43.75 13.82 -0.70
N VAL A 658 42.43 13.59 -0.76
CA VAL A 658 41.69 13.34 -2.01
C VAL A 658 41.24 14.66 -2.64
N ASP A 659 41.98 15.11 -3.66
CA ASP A 659 41.70 16.32 -4.46
C ASP A 659 40.23 16.46 -4.89
N MET A 660 39.59 15.36 -5.32
CA MET A 660 38.19 15.35 -5.72
C MET A 660 37.56 13.95 -5.61
N TRP A 661 36.50 13.85 -4.80
CA TRP A 661 35.60 12.69 -4.84
C TRP A 661 34.81 12.71 -6.16
N THR A 662 34.81 11.59 -6.89
CA THR A 662 34.06 11.45 -8.14
C THR A 662 32.61 11.05 -7.87
N CYS A 663 32.41 10.07 -6.99
CA CYS A 663 31.11 9.50 -6.70
C CYS A 663 30.98 9.20 -5.20
N HIS A 664 29.79 9.42 -4.65
CA HIS A 664 29.41 9.02 -3.30
C HIS A 664 28.03 8.34 -3.35
N VAL A 665 28.00 7.04 -3.05
CA VAL A 665 26.76 6.27 -2.88
C VAL A 665 26.54 6.04 -1.39
N ASP A 666 25.40 6.50 -0.88
CA ASP A 666 25.01 6.40 0.52
C ASP A 666 23.88 5.37 0.65
N LEU A 667 24.08 4.36 1.50
CA LEU A 667 23.27 3.15 1.51
C LEU A 667 22.27 3.16 2.66
N HIS A 668 21.01 3.45 2.33
CA HIS A 668 19.90 3.55 3.27
C HIS A 668 18.74 2.58 2.96
N GLU A 669 17.87 2.37 3.94
CA GLU A 669 16.58 1.68 3.81
C GLU A 669 15.48 2.35 4.66
N THR A 670 14.32 2.56 4.04
CA THR A 670 13.12 3.08 4.70
C THR A 670 12.27 1.90 5.17
N THR A 671 11.75 1.94 6.41
CA THR A 671 11.13 0.76 7.05
C THR A 671 9.74 1.03 7.60
N ASP A 672 8.97 -0.03 7.86
CA ASP A 672 7.76 0.05 8.70
C ASP A 672 8.08 0.64 10.09
N THR A 673 9.28 0.37 10.63
CA THR A 673 9.74 0.93 11.92
C THR A 673 9.99 2.43 11.92
N ASP A 674 10.16 3.09 10.76
CA ASP A 674 10.12 4.56 10.70
C ASP A 674 8.73 5.08 11.08
N ALA A 675 7.67 4.47 10.55
CA ALA A 675 6.29 4.88 10.85
C ALA A 675 5.80 4.40 12.23
N THR A 676 6.30 3.27 12.76
CA THR A 676 5.81 2.71 14.04
C THR A 676 6.65 3.00 15.27
N GLU A 677 7.95 3.33 15.12
CA GLU A 677 8.87 3.57 16.24
C GLU A 677 9.59 4.92 16.10
N PHE A 678 10.42 5.10 15.07
CA PHE A 678 11.37 6.21 15.02
C PHE A 678 10.71 7.58 14.80
N MET A 679 9.81 7.73 13.82
CA MET A 679 9.12 9.02 13.62
C MET A 679 8.09 9.35 14.72
N PRO A 680 7.34 8.39 15.31
CA PRO A 680 6.60 8.61 16.55
C PRO A 680 7.47 9.14 17.71
N ALA A 681 8.61 8.50 17.98
CA ALA A 681 9.53 8.94 19.02
C ALA A 681 10.16 10.32 18.70
N LYS A 682 10.46 10.61 17.42
CA LYS A 682 10.98 11.92 16.95
C LYS A 682 10.03 13.06 17.28
N HIS A 683 8.74 12.86 17.02
CA HIS A 683 7.72 13.85 17.32
C HIS A 683 7.52 13.99 18.83
N ALA A 684 7.48 12.89 19.57
CA ALA A 684 7.32 12.91 21.02
C ALA A 684 8.50 13.58 21.75
N GLU A 685 9.73 13.43 21.26
CA GLU A 685 10.93 14.13 21.73
C GLU A 685 10.76 15.66 21.64
N ALA A 686 10.16 16.14 20.56
CA ALA A 686 9.77 17.54 20.35
C ALA A 686 8.42 17.92 21.01
N GLY A 687 7.73 16.97 21.67
CA GLY A 687 6.40 17.16 22.27
C GLY A 687 5.24 17.22 21.27
N LEU A 688 5.46 16.88 20.01
CA LEU A 688 4.49 16.88 18.92
C LEU A 688 3.77 15.53 18.81
N MET A 689 2.58 15.54 18.19
CA MET A 689 1.97 14.31 17.68
C MET A 689 2.62 13.95 16.34
N TYR A 690 2.73 12.66 16.04
CA TYR A 690 3.04 12.16 14.70
C TYR A 690 1.74 11.73 14.00
N GLU A 691 1.56 12.14 12.75
CA GLU A 691 0.56 11.56 11.85
C GLU A 691 1.27 10.52 10.98
N ALA A 692 0.84 9.25 11.03
CA ALA A 692 1.53 8.17 10.33
C ALA A 692 1.43 8.32 8.81
N GLU A 693 2.59 8.51 8.18
CA GLU A 693 2.75 8.59 6.72
C GLU A 693 2.71 7.19 6.08
N ALA A 694 2.64 7.14 4.74
CA ALA A 694 2.69 5.87 4.01
C ALA A 694 4.14 5.53 3.66
N ILE A 695 4.59 4.34 4.08
CA ILE A 695 5.87 3.78 3.63
C ILE A 695 5.75 3.37 2.15
N PRO A 696 6.69 3.76 1.28
CA PRO A 696 6.64 3.43 -0.15
C PRO A 696 7.00 1.95 -0.41
N ASP A 697 6.14 1.20 -1.11
CA ASP A 697 6.44 -0.20 -1.47
C ASP A 697 7.46 -0.30 -2.61
N GLY A 698 8.75 -0.23 -2.29
CA GLY A 698 9.85 -0.58 -3.18
C GLY A 698 11.11 0.23 -2.96
N PHE A 699 12.09 0.02 -3.84
CA PHE A 699 13.33 0.79 -3.86
C PHE A 699 13.14 2.18 -4.48
N TYR A 700 13.75 3.22 -3.92
CA TYR A 700 13.87 4.53 -4.56
C TYR A 700 15.22 5.18 -4.29
N LEU A 701 15.46 6.35 -4.90
CA LEU A 701 16.63 7.18 -4.70
C LEU A 701 16.22 8.57 -4.19
N ALA A 702 16.89 9.03 -3.14
CA ALA A 702 16.87 10.40 -2.70
C ALA A 702 18.21 11.06 -3.09
N CYS A 703 18.18 12.00 -4.03
CA CYS A 703 19.38 12.68 -4.51
C CYS A 703 19.32 14.21 -4.37
N ASP A 704 20.48 14.85 -4.46
CA ASP A 704 20.62 16.28 -4.16
C ASP A 704 19.91 17.16 -5.22
N SER A 705 19.00 18.01 -4.77
CA SER A 705 18.29 18.96 -5.63
C SER A 705 19.22 19.98 -6.31
N GLU A 706 20.38 20.30 -5.71
CA GLU A 706 21.37 21.19 -6.34
C GLU A 706 22.31 20.44 -7.32
N ASN A 707 22.47 19.12 -7.17
CA ASN A 707 23.36 18.28 -7.97
C ASN A 707 22.73 16.94 -8.39
N SER A 708 21.51 16.99 -8.94
CA SER A 708 20.65 15.79 -9.12
C SER A 708 21.21 14.69 -10.03
N GLN A 709 22.04 15.05 -11.02
CA GLN A 709 22.66 14.12 -11.97
C GLN A 709 21.69 13.03 -12.51
N LEU A 710 20.47 13.40 -12.89
CA LEU A 710 19.37 12.45 -13.10
C LEU A 710 19.68 11.25 -14.02
N ASP A 711 20.54 11.42 -15.03
CA ASP A 711 20.92 10.33 -15.95
C ASP A 711 21.83 9.26 -15.28
N PHE A 712 22.54 9.62 -14.20
CA PHE A 712 23.24 8.69 -13.30
C PHE A 712 22.24 7.98 -12.36
N GLN A 713 21.23 8.69 -11.87
CA GLN A 713 20.16 8.10 -11.04
C GLN A 713 19.36 7.06 -11.84
N ASP A 714 19.01 7.36 -13.10
CA ASP A 714 18.32 6.42 -14.00
C ASP A 714 19.15 5.15 -14.25
N ALA A 715 20.48 5.24 -14.32
CA ALA A 715 21.36 4.08 -14.49
C ALA A 715 21.39 3.19 -13.24
N ILE A 716 21.32 3.79 -12.05
CA ILE A 716 21.19 3.08 -10.78
C ILE A 716 19.82 2.40 -10.70
N ILE A 717 18.73 3.13 -10.98
CA ILE A 717 17.36 2.59 -11.04
C ILE A 717 17.24 1.44 -12.05
N ALA A 718 17.89 1.53 -13.21
CA ALA A 718 17.91 0.46 -14.20
C ALA A 718 18.62 -0.80 -13.68
N SER A 719 19.78 -0.64 -13.02
CA SER A 719 20.54 -1.74 -12.41
C SER A 719 19.76 -2.45 -11.28
N VAL A 720 19.08 -1.67 -10.42
CA VAL A 720 18.34 -2.21 -9.27
C VAL A 720 17.05 -2.93 -9.66
N ARG A 721 16.40 -2.51 -10.76
CA ARG A 721 15.13 -3.08 -11.23
C ARG A 721 15.21 -4.56 -11.65
N ASP A 722 16.40 -5.05 -11.99
CA ASP A 722 16.66 -6.47 -12.25
C ASP A 722 16.75 -7.31 -10.95
N VAL A 723 16.74 -6.68 -9.77
CA VAL A 723 16.87 -7.34 -8.46
C VAL A 723 15.65 -7.15 -7.58
N THR A 724 15.08 -5.95 -7.52
CA THR A 724 13.89 -5.63 -6.71
C THR A 724 12.99 -4.63 -7.44
N HIS A 725 11.76 -4.44 -6.96
CA HIS A 725 10.85 -3.46 -7.54
C HIS A 725 11.18 -2.04 -7.07
N ILE A 726 10.93 -1.09 -7.98
CA ILE A 726 11.04 0.34 -7.72
C ILE A 726 9.73 0.82 -7.09
N ALA A 727 9.82 1.71 -6.11
CA ALA A 727 8.65 2.26 -5.42
C ALA A 727 7.78 3.09 -6.37
N PRO A 728 6.46 2.85 -6.41
CA PRO A 728 5.53 3.73 -7.11
C PRO A 728 5.33 5.03 -6.31
N PRO A 729 5.03 6.15 -6.98
CA PRO A 729 4.50 7.33 -6.29
C PRO A 729 3.13 7.06 -5.66
N ASP A 730 2.79 7.85 -4.65
CA ASP A 730 1.46 7.96 -4.08
C ASP A 730 0.45 8.63 -5.04
N VAL A 731 -0.80 8.78 -4.56
CA VAL A 731 -1.90 9.38 -5.34
C VAL A 731 -1.69 10.85 -5.72
N ASP A 732 -0.79 11.55 -5.04
CA ASP A 732 -0.43 12.95 -5.28
C ASP A 732 0.88 13.09 -6.09
N GLY A 733 1.48 11.97 -6.52
CA GLY A 733 2.70 11.94 -7.34
C GLY A 733 3.99 12.03 -6.52
N ASN A 734 3.99 11.62 -5.26
CA ASN A 734 5.11 11.77 -4.33
C ASN A 734 5.62 10.44 -3.77
N ILE A 735 6.86 10.43 -3.27
CA ILE A 735 7.38 9.42 -2.34
C ILE A 735 7.82 10.18 -1.08
N ILE A 736 7.40 9.72 0.11
CA ILE A 736 7.60 10.40 1.41
C ILE A 736 7.29 11.91 1.40
N GLY A 737 6.20 12.30 0.73
CA GLY A 737 5.76 13.69 0.59
C GLY A 737 6.57 14.56 -0.38
N VAL A 738 7.54 13.97 -1.10
CA VAL A 738 8.40 14.66 -2.09
C VAL A 738 8.06 14.21 -3.50
N HIS A 739 7.87 15.16 -4.41
CA HIS A 739 7.45 14.87 -5.79
C HIS A 739 8.49 14.04 -6.56
N VAL A 740 8.01 12.98 -7.23
CA VAL A 740 8.83 12.05 -8.01
C VAL A 740 9.17 12.67 -9.37
N VAL A 741 10.46 12.89 -9.64
CA VAL A 741 10.93 13.61 -10.85
C VAL A 741 11.27 12.68 -12.02
N ARG A 742 11.62 11.43 -11.72
CA ARG A 742 11.77 10.28 -12.63
C ARG A 742 11.41 9.01 -11.83
N ASP A 743 11.13 7.90 -12.51
CA ASP A 743 10.60 6.68 -11.86
C ASP A 743 11.49 6.18 -10.71
N GLY A 744 10.99 6.25 -9.47
CA GLY A 744 11.75 5.94 -8.26
C GLY A 744 12.76 6.98 -7.80
N ILE A 745 12.69 8.25 -8.23
CA ILE A 745 13.68 9.29 -7.91
C ILE A 745 13.00 10.55 -7.35
N ILE A 746 13.41 10.96 -6.14
CA ILE A 746 13.02 12.22 -5.49
C ILE A 746 14.22 13.15 -5.26
N LEU A 747 13.97 14.46 -5.15
CA LEU A 747 15.00 15.48 -4.93
C LEU A 747 14.89 16.10 -3.53
N LEU A 748 15.98 16.04 -2.76
CA LEU A 748 16.11 16.68 -1.45
C LEU A 748 17.23 17.73 -1.48
N PRO A 749 17.15 18.85 -0.74
CA PRO A 749 18.28 19.77 -0.56
C PRO A 749 19.30 19.14 0.41
N ALA A 750 20.01 18.12 -0.06
CA ALA A 750 20.76 17.18 0.77
C ALA A 750 21.80 17.88 1.67
N LYS A 751 22.51 18.86 1.10
CA LYS A 751 23.50 19.67 1.80
C LYS A 751 22.92 20.65 2.81
N GLU A 752 21.72 21.19 2.57
CA GLU A 752 21.03 22.05 3.55
C GLU A 752 20.52 21.23 4.74
N LEU A 753 20.05 20.01 4.49
CA LEU A 753 19.59 19.06 5.51
C LEU A 753 20.73 18.40 6.29
N GLY A 754 21.98 18.49 5.82
CA GLY A 754 23.14 17.84 6.42
C GLY A 754 23.13 16.32 6.25
N LEU A 755 22.63 15.83 5.10
CA LEU A 755 22.67 14.41 4.73
C LEU A 755 24.11 13.96 4.45
N CYS A 756 24.39 12.66 4.59
CA CYS A 756 25.70 12.10 4.27
C CYS A 756 26.03 12.30 2.78
N CYS A 757 25.11 11.95 1.88
CA CYS A 757 25.27 12.32 0.46
C CYS A 757 25.27 13.86 0.30
N GLY A 758 26.29 14.40 -0.38
CA GLY A 758 26.45 15.85 -0.59
C GLY A 758 26.88 16.69 0.63
N GLY A 759 26.72 16.19 1.86
CA GLY A 759 27.26 16.79 3.09
C GLY A 759 28.63 16.25 3.49
N ALA A 760 28.88 14.95 3.32
CA ALA A 760 30.16 14.32 3.68
C ALA A 760 31.25 14.51 2.60
N THR A 761 30.87 14.71 1.34
CA THR A 761 31.80 14.97 0.23
C THR A 761 31.22 15.96 -0.77
N SER A 762 32.09 16.63 -1.52
CA SER A 762 31.76 17.45 -2.69
C SER A 762 31.63 16.64 -3.99
N ALA A 763 31.26 15.35 -3.90
CA ALA A 763 31.32 14.42 -5.02
C ALA A 763 30.46 14.85 -6.22
N LYS A 764 30.99 14.67 -7.43
CA LYS A 764 30.26 15.02 -8.67
C LYS A 764 28.97 14.22 -8.83
N PHE A 765 29.00 12.93 -8.50
CA PHE A 765 27.82 12.06 -8.53
C PHE A 765 27.45 11.66 -7.10
N THR A 766 26.23 11.98 -6.66
CA THR A 766 25.74 11.67 -5.30
C THR A 766 24.38 11.00 -5.38
N THR A 767 24.14 10.04 -4.47
CA THR A 767 22.78 9.50 -4.24
C THR A 767 22.70 8.89 -2.84
N THR A 768 21.53 8.98 -2.22
CA THR A 768 21.12 8.08 -1.13
C THR A 768 20.13 7.07 -1.70
N THR A 769 20.44 5.80 -1.53
CA THR A 769 19.58 4.67 -1.91
C THR A 769 18.58 4.38 -0.80
N GLU A 770 17.35 3.99 -1.12
CA GLU A 770 16.30 3.72 -0.14
C GLU A 770 15.64 2.39 -0.50
N VAL A 771 16.11 1.29 0.12
CA VAL A 771 15.45 -0.03 0.05
C VAL A 771 14.20 -0.05 0.95
N TYR A 772 13.17 -0.83 0.60
CA TYR A 772 12.08 -1.19 1.52
C TYR A 772 12.15 -2.69 1.87
N PRO A 773 12.60 -3.07 3.08
CA PRO A 773 12.83 -4.47 3.45
C PRO A 773 11.55 -5.18 3.93
N ASP A 774 10.57 -4.45 4.48
CA ASP A 774 9.34 -5.04 5.04
C ASP A 774 8.29 -5.42 3.97
N SER A 775 8.57 -5.11 2.69
CA SER A 775 7.73 -5.52 1.56
C SER A 775 7.53 -7.05 1.54
N PRO A 776 6.30 -7.57 1.34
CA PRO A 776 6.05 -9.01 1.14
C PRO A 776 6.74 -9.63 -0.10
N ARG A 777 7.47 -8.82 -0.87
CA ARG A 777 8.24 -9.18 -2.07
C ARG A 777 9.76 -9.16 -1.82
N ALA A 778 10.20 -8.60 -0.71
CA ALA A 778 11.60 -8.49 -0.31
C ALA A 778 12.04 -9.64 0.60
N THR A 779 13.35 -9.78 0.74
CA THR A 779 14.05 -10.60 1.74
C THR A 779 15.41 -9.94 2.01
N ASP A 780 16.07 -10.29 3.11
CA ASP A 780 17.42 -9.80 3.45
C ASP A 780 18.40 -9.94 2.27
N GLU A 781 18.35 -11.07 1.54
CA GLU A 781 19.20 -11.31 0.37
C GLU A 781 18.86 -10.36 -0.78
N ILE A 782 17.58 -10.14 -1.07
CA ILE A 782 17.12 -9.20 -2.12
C ILE A 782 17.53 -7.77 -1.75
N CYS A 783 17.37 -7.37 -0.49
CA CYS A 783 17.75 -6.05 0.01
C CYS A 783 19.26 -5.82 -0.12
N ASN A 784 20.08 -6.74 0.41
CA ASN A 784 21.53 -6.67 0.29
C ASN A 784 21.99 -6.62 -1.18
N ARG A 785 21.35 -7.40 -2.06
CA ARG A 785 21.64 -7.41 -3.50
C ARG A 785 21.16 -6.15 -4.23
N ALA A 786 20.08 -5.50 -3.78
CA ALA A 786 19.62 -4.23 -4.33
C ALA A 786 20.65 -3.12 -4.06
N GLN A 787 21.18 -3.06 -2.84
CA GLN A 787 22.28 -2.14 -2.49
C GLN A 787 23.53 -2.40 -3.36
N VAL A 788 23.92 -3.67 -3.54
CA VAL A 788 25.04 -4.05 -4.43
C VAL A 788 24.76 -3.65 -5.89
N ALA A 789 23.53 -3.85 -6.39
CA ALA A 789 23.14 -3.45 -7.73
C ALA A 789 23.17 -1.92 -7.92
N ALA A 790 22.83 -1.15 -6.87
CA ALA A 790 22.90 0.30 -6.89
C ALA A 790 24.36 0.79 -6.99
N ILE A 791 25.26 0.24 -6.18
CA ILE A 791 26.70 0.51 -6.24
C ILE A 791 27.27 0.16 -7.62
N VAL A 792 26.90 -1.01 -8.17
CA VAL A 792 27.35 -1.47 -9.49
C VAL A 792 26.86 -0.53 -10.60
N GLY A 793 25.59 -0.11 -10.57
CA GLY A 793 25.03 0.84 -11.55
C GLY A 793 25.74 2.20 -11.50
N ALA A 794 26.01 2.70 -10.30
CA ALA A 794 26.77 3.93 -10.08
C ALA A 794 28.19 3.84 -10.66
N LEU A 795 28.92 2.77 -10.33
CA LEU A 795 30.29 2.52 -10.79
C LEU A 795 30.38 2.39 -12.32
N GLU A 796 29.46 1.66 -12.94
CA GLU A 796 29.47 1.47 -14.39
C GLU A 796 29.05 2.74 -15.15
N TYR A 797 28.14 3.55 -14.60
CA TYR A 797 27.87 4.88 -15.14
C TYR A 797 29.11 5.79 -15.07
N VAL A 798 29.78 5.85 -13.92
CA VAL A 798 31.00 6.66 -13.69
C VAL A 798 32.11 6.23 -14.66
N LEU A 799 32.39 4.93 -14.77
CA LEU A 799 33.38 4.40 -15.71
C LEU A 799 33.02 4.67 -17.18
N SER A 800 31.74 4.55 -17.56
CA SER A 800 31.29 4.90 -18.92
C SER A 800 31.35 6.41 -19.23
N SER A 801 31.43 7.24 -18.18
CA SER A 801 31.48 8.70 -18.26
C SER A 801 32.90 9.26 -18.23
N HIS A 802 33.86 8.54 -17.63
CA HIS A 802 35.30 8.89 -17.68
C HIS A 802 35.99 8.46 -18.98
N ASN A 803 35.40 7.55 -19.75
CA ASN A 803 35.91 7.11 -21.06
C ASN A 803 35.34 7.95 -22.24
N LYS A 804 34.95 9.21 -22.00
CA LYS A 804 34.35 10.14 -22.97
C LYS A 804 34.97 11.54 -22.85
#